data_AF-A0A7V8ZAB5-F1
#
_entry.id   AF-A0A7V8ZAB5-F1
#
_cell.length_a   1.000
_cell.length_b   1.000
_cell.length_c   1.000
_cell.angle_alpha   90.00
_cell.angle_beta   90.00
_cell.angle_gamma   90.00
#
_symmetry.space_group_name_H-M   'P 1'
#
loop_
_entity.id
_entity.type
_entity.pdbx_description
1 polymer ?
#
loop_
_entity_poly.entity_id
_entity_poly.type
_entity_poly.pdbx_seq_one_letter_code
_entity_poly.pdbx_strand_id
1 'polypeptide(L)'
;AFEIVHDVREALRKFVDEQMSPGDLVAIIRTGAGIGALQQFTGDKRLLYAAIERVRYNLNSRSGVSTFLPADEVPVVNTARGSDNRLDEVIASVRGGQRSDETNPVAGVNEFREVNSFREEIFAVGTLGALNFVVRGMRELPGRKAVILFSDGFRLYEPNSNNPLGSDYFRVRENMRRLIDLSNRSSVVFYTIDARGVAVTFPTAGDNLSGAITSGDRNAANAGDETYREFGDRIGGLNESRRSDLYAKQEGLSYLAQETGGIFIRNTNDISGATQRAIDDSKSYYLLGYRPDDGTFSGDPNRFHSITVKVRRPGLRVRSRTGFYGVTNSDARPVRTTPTQQLVAALASPFASAGIRLRMNSLFGYDTQKGAFAQSLIYIDSHDINFLPDTNGQMRAAIDIMAVTFGDDGRVIDQSIRAYTIRVFPEQLQRNIEAGLIYIITLPIKKPGAYQLRIAVRDKDTQRVGSANQFIEVPNVKKGNLTLSGVTVRGVDGANAQRMNVGQVNGALPGTADGAAPVSDYGANTAVRRFRRGMTLEYAYYIYNARTQKTVNRPQLATQMRLFRDGQQVYAGPVRSFDGGGQTDLKQLIGGGRLQLGKELQPGEYILQVLVTDEHASGRNRTTSQWADFEIVK
;
A
#
# COMPACT_ATOMS: atom_id res chain seq x y z
N ALA A 1 -2.27 -16.54 15.42
CA ALA A 1 -1.26 -16.84 16.46
C ALA A 1 0.04 -16.11 16.13
N PHE A 2 0.96 -15.94 17.08
CA PHE A 2 2.27 -15.34 16.83
C PHE A 2 3.10 -16.16 15.83
N GLU A 3 3.05 -17.48 15.93
CA GLU A 3 3.71 -18.44 15.02
C GLU A 3 3.28 -18.25 13.57
N ILE A 4 1.97 -18.16 13.29
CA ILE A 4 1.44 -17.89 11.94
C ILE A 4 2.08 -16.64 11.30
N VAL A 5 2.30 -15.58 12.08
CA VAL A 5 2.91 -14.34 11.56
C VAL A 5 4.39 -14.53 11.24
N HIS A 6 5.08 -15.37 12.01
CA HIS A 6 6.46 -15.74 11.73
C HIS A 6 6.54 -16.49 10.39
N ASP A 7 5.74 -17.54 10.22
CA ASP A 7 5.75 -18.39 9.03
C ASP A 7 5.37 -17.61 7.76
N VAL A 8 4.37 -16.72 7.85
CA VAL A 8 3.99 -15.83 6.75
C VAL A 8 5.13 -14.87 6.40
N ARG A 9 5.85 -14.31 7.38
CA ARG A 9 7.00 -13.42 7.09
C ARG A 9 8.15 -14.15 6.43
N GLU A 10 8.43 -15.36 6.88
CA GLU A 10 9.47 -16.21 6.27
C GLU A 10 9.10 -16.54 4.82
N ALA A 11 7.86 -16.95 4.57
CA ALA A 11 7.37 -17.23 3.22
C ALA A 11 7.43 -16.00 2.30
N LEU A 12 7.06 -14.82 2.80
CA LEU A 12 7.16 -13.56 2.04
C LEU A 12 8.62 -13.19 1.72
N ARG A 13 9.55 -13.37 2.67
CA ARG A 13 10.99 -13.17 2.41
C ARG A 13 11.48 -14.09 1.31
N LYS A 14 11.18 -15.39 1.45
CA LYS A 14 11.58 -16.41 0.47
C LYS A 14 10.98 -16.13 -0.92
N PHE A 15 9.75 -15.65 -0.99
CA PHE A 15 9.15 -15.17 -2.24
C PHE A 15 9.97 -14.03 -2.86
N VAL A 16 10.29 -12.98 -2.08
CA VAL A 16 11.09 -11.83 -2.54
C VAL A 16 12.49 -12.26 -2.98
N ASP A 17 13.09 -13.22 -2.28
CA ASP A 17 14.44 -13.72 -2.54
C ASP A 17 14.50 -14.57 -3.81
N GLU A 18 13.60 -15.56 -3.92
CA GLU A 18 13.75 -16.70 -4.84
C GLU A 18 12.68 -16.76 -5.95
N GLN A 19 11.48 -16.22 -5.72
CA GLN A 19 10.32 -16.46 -6.59
C GLN A 19 9.95 -15.23 -7.45
N MET A 20 10.32 -14.03 -7.00
CA MET A 20 10.07 -12.78 -7.71
C MET A 20 11.00 -12.64 -8.92
N SER A 21 10.42 -12.43 -10.10
CA SER A 21 11.15 -12.24 -11.37
C SER A 21 11.49 -10.77 -11.62
N PRO A 22 12.55 -10.47 -12.40
CA PRO A 22 12.82 -9.11 -12.85
C PRO A 22 11.63 -8.53 -13.63
N GLY A 23 11.09 -7.41 -13.18
CA GLY A 23 9.91 -6.75 -13.77
C GLY A 23 8.60 -7.02 -13.03
N ASP A 24 8.57 -7.97 -12.09
CA ASP A 24 7.43 -8.13 -11.20
C ASP A 24 7.24 -6.89 -10.33
N LEU A 25 6.00 -6.43 -10.22
CA LEU A 25 5.61 -5.39 -9.29
C LEU A 25 4.80 -6.04 -8.17
N VAL A 26 5.28 -5.93 -6.94
CA VAL A 26 4.65 -6.54 -5.77
C VAL A 26 4.29 -5.46 -4.76
N ALA A 27 3.14 -5.61 -4.10
CA ALA A 27 2.72 -4.81 -2.97
C ALA A 27 2.39 -5.73 -1.79
N ILE A 28 2.88 -5.42 -0.60
CA ILE A 28 2.58 -6.18 0.62
C ILE A 28 1.61 -5.37 1.46
N ILE A 29 0.36 -5.82 1.52
CA ILE A 29 -0.76 -5.09 2.11
C ILE A 29 -1.16 -5.75 3.43
N ARG A 30 -1.45 -4.93 4.44
CA ARG A 30 -1.84 -5.41 5.78
C ARG A 30 -3.28 -4.95 6.03
N THR A 31 -4.16 -5.88 6.39
CA THR A 31 -5.59 -5.59 6.62
C THR A 31 -5.88 -5.09 8.04
N GLY A 32 -5.01 -5.39 9.01
CA GLY A 32 -5.16 -5.01 10.42
C GLY A 32 -4.51 -3.68 10.84
N ALA A 33 -4.09 -2.85 9.89
CA ALA A 33 -3.51 -1.52 10.13
C ALA A 33 -3.81 -0.60 8.94
N GLY A 34 -3.75 0.72 9.13
CA GLY A 34 -3.87 1.67 8.03
C GLY A 34 -2.86 1.38 6.90
N ILE A 35 -3.25 1.68 5.65
CA ILE A 35 -2.36 1.63 4.49
C ILE A 35 -1.31 2.73 4.67
N GLY A 36 -0.22 2.38 5.34
CA GLY A 36 0.96 3.20 5.47
C GLY A 36 1.87 3.10 4.24
N ALA A 37 3.01 3.79 4.33
CA ALA A 37 3.89 4.08 3.20
C ALA A 37 4.49 2.91 2.41
N LEU A 38 4.40 1.66 2.88
CA LEU A 38 5.09 0.50 2.32
C LEU A 38 4.19 -0.49 1.58
N GLN A 39 2.97 -0.09 1.24
CA GLN A 39 1.96 -0.98 0.64
C GLN A 39 1.69 -0.69 -0.84
N GLN A 40 2.69 -0.13 -1.54
CA GLN A 40 2.63 0.21 -2.97
C GLN A 40 3.30 -0.88 -3.83
N PHE A 41 2.91 -0.95 -5.10
CA PHE A 41 3.59 -1.80 -6.07
C PHE A 41 5.03 -1.33 -6.27
N THR A 42 5.98 -2.23 -6.11
CA THR A 42 7.40 -1.93 -6.29
C THR A 42 8.17 -3.18 -6.75
N GLY A 43 9.21 -2.95 -7.54
CA GLY A 43 10.25 -3.94 -7.82
C GLY A 43 11.40 -3.91 -6.81
N ASP A 44 11.44 -2.92 -5.91
CA ASP A 44 12.53 -2.74 -4.94
C ASP A 44 12.35 -3.70 -3.75
N LYS A 45 13.17 -4.76 -3.73
CA LYS A 45 13.20 -5.76 -2.66
C LYS A 45 13.39 -5.12 -1.27
N ARG A 46 14.10 -3.99 -1.14
CA ARG A 46 14.33 -3.31 0.16
C ARG A 46 13.04 -2.78 0.76
N LEU A 47 12.20 -2.16 -0.06
CA LEU A 47 10.88 -1.67 0.35
C LEU A 47 9.97 -2.84 0.72
N LEU A 48 10.04 -3.95 -0.01
CA LEU A 48 9.30 -5.17 0.30
C LEU A 48 9.74 -5.78 1.64
N TYR A 49 11.05 -5.91 1.93
CA TYR A 49 11.49 -6.38 3.24
C TYR A 49 11.04 -5.47 4.37
N ALA A 50 11.11 -4.15 4.18
CA ALA A 50 10.62 -3.19 5.17
C ALA A 50 9.11 -3.34 5.39
N ALA A 51 8.34 -3.69 4.35
CA ALA A 51 6.91 -4.00 4.47
C ALA A 51 6.68 -5.32 5.24
N ILE A 52 7.48 -6.35 4.97
CA ILE A 52 7.45 -7.66 5.66
C ILE A 52 7.76 -7.50 7.14
N GLU A 53 8.75 -6.67 7.52
CA GLU A 53 9.07 -6.37 8.93
C GLU A 53 7.90 -5.79 9.72
N ARG A 54 6.98 -5.15 9.00
CA ARG A 54 5.81 -4.50 9.57
C ARG A 54 4.57 -5.39 9.57
N VAL A 55 4.66 -6.63 9.08
CA VAL A 55 3.66 -7.68 9.33
C VAL A 55 3.87 -8.14 10.77
N ARG A 56 2.94 -7.78 11.66
CA ARG A 56 3.03 -8.09 13.09
C ARG A 56 1.71 -8.66 13.58
N TYR A 57 1.80 -9.59 14.52
CA TYR A 57 0.63 -10.01 15.28
C TYR A 57 0.11 -8.80 16.06
N ASN A 58 -1.18 -8.50 15.88
CA ASN A 58 -1.81 -7.35 16.53
C ASN A 58 -2.98 -7.85 17.38
N LEU A 59 -2.82 -7.83 18.71
CA LEU A 59 -3.90 -8.12 19.66
C LEU A 59 -5.03 -7.09 19.54
N ASN A 60 -4.69 -5.87 19.15
CA ASN A 60 -5.55 -4.70 19.02
C ASN A 60 -5.93 -4.37 17.57
N SER A 61 -5.63 -5.20 16.54
CA SER A 61 -6.31 -5.07 15.23
C SER A 61 -7.79 -5.44 15.33
N ARG A 62 -8.20 -5.79 16.56
CA ARG A 62 -9.54 -5.78 17.08
C ARG A 62 -10.09 -4.39 17.48
N SER A 63 -9.35 -3.30 17.23
CA SER A 63 -9.75 -1.93 17.60
C SER A 63 -10.72 -1.32 16.58
N GLY A 64 -11.78 -0.73 17.11
CA GLY A 64 -12.96 -0.25 16.40
C GLY A 64 -12.73 0.80 15.31
N VAL A 65 -13.78 0.89 14.48
CA VAL A 65 -13.96 1.75 13.31
C VAL A 65 -12.81 1.66 12.30
N SER A 66 -13.06 0.85 11.27
CA SER A 66 -12.19 0.67 10.11
C SER A 66 -11.68 2.02 9.57
N THR A 67 -10.36 2.16 9.43
CA THR A 67 -9.71 3.27 8.70
C THR A 67 -9.99 3.23 7.19
N PHE A 68 -10.75 2.25 6.71
CA PHE A 68 -11.06 2.01 5.30
C PHE A 68 -12.53 2.30 4.93
N LEU A 69 -13.30 2.95 5.78
CA LEU A 69 -14.65 3.36 5.38
C LEU A 69 -14.55 4.35 4.21
N PRO A 70 -15.23 4.11 3.07
CA PRO A 70 -15.42 5.10 2.04
C PRO A 70 -15.84 6.43 2.67
N ALA A 71 -15.38 7.57 2.15
CA ALA A 71 -15.71 8.89 2.70
C ALA A 71 -17.23 9.15 2.80
N ASP A 72 -18.04 8.40 2.06
CA ASP A 72 -19.51 8.46 2.06
C ASP A 72 -20.17 7.52 3.10
N GLU A 73 -19.39 6.66 3.76
CA GLU A 73 -19.80 5.73 4.83
C GLU A 73 -19.08 6.05 6.16
N VAL A 74 -18.84 7.33 6.43
CA VAL A 74 -18.69 7.72 7.84
C VAL A 74 -20.01 7.34 8.51
N PRO A 75 -20.04 6.44 9.51
CA PRO A 75 -21.22 6.29 10.32
C PRO A 75 -21.27 7.60 11.07
N VAL A 76 -22.05 8.55 10.55
CA VAL A 76 -22.66 9.54 11.41
C VAL A 76 -23.35 8.67 12.45
N VAL A 77 -22.87 8.73 13.68
CA VAL A 77 -23.61 8.29 14.85
C VAL A 77 -24.82 9.23 14.92
N ASN A 78 -25.75 9.03 14.00
CA ASN A 78 -27.05 9.64 14.02
C ASN A 78 -27.78 8.88 15.11
N THR A 79 -27.92 9.53 16.25
CA THR A 79 -28.91 9.22 17.28
C THR A 79 -30.31 9.45 16.73
N ALA A 80 -30.66 8.72 15.66
CA ALA A 80 -31.99 8.65 15.09
C ALA A 80 -32.57 7.29 15.49
N ARG A 81 -33.55 7.36 16.39
CA ARG A 81 -34.36 6.26 16.91
C ARG A 81 -34.77 5.29 15.80
N GLY A 82 -34.27 4.06 15.85
CA GLY A 82 -34.69 2.98 14.95
C GLY A 82 -33.65 1.87 14.80
N SER A 83 -33.69 0.91 15.72
CA SER A 83 -33.15 -0.47 15.63
C SER A 83 -31.65 -0.69 15.34
N ASP A 84 -30.79 -0.57 16.36
CA ASP A 84 -29.68 -1.54 16.59
C ASP A 84 -29.21 -1.44 18.06
N ASN A 85 -30.00 -1.99 19.00
CA ASN A 85 -29.75 -1.92 20.45
C ASN A 85 -28.58 -2.82 20.92
N ARG A 86 -27.95 -3.62 20.04
CA ARG A 86 -26.99 -4.66 20.43
C ARG A 86 -25.67 -4.09 20.95
N LEU A 87 -25.23 -2.93 20.45
CA LEU A 87 -23.99 -2.28 20.87
C LEU A 87 -24.12 -1.67 22.28
N ASP A 88 -25.29 -1.12 22.59
CA ASP A 88 -25.62 -0.59 23.92
C ASP A 88 -25.85 -1.73 24.94
N GLU A 89 -26.45 -2.87 24.54
CA GLU A 89 -26.55 -4.08 25.37
C GLU A 89 -25.19 -4.72 25.69
N VAL A 90 -24.28 -4.80 24.72
CA VAL A 90 -22.92 -5.33 24.93
C VAL A 90 -22.09 -4.38 25.81
N ILE A 91 -22.27 -3.06 25.70
CA ILE A 91 -21.61 -2.09 26.59
C ILE A 91 -22.24 -2.12 27.99
N ALA A 92 -23.55 -2.34 28.10
CA ALA A 92 -24.26 -2.45 29.37
C ALA A 92 -23.89 -3.72 30.15
N SER A 93 -23.74 -4.87 29.48
CA SER A 93 -23.28 -6.13 30.10
C SER A 93 -21.82 -6.06 30.57
N VAL A 94 -20.94 -5.36 29.84
CA VAL A 94 -19.54 -5.14 30.27
C VAL A 94 -19.43 -4.15 31.44
N ARG A 95 -20.35 -3.17 31.56
CA ARG A 95 -20.38 -2.22 32.68
C ARG A 95 -21.16 -2.73 33.90
N GLY A 96 -22.10 -3.65 33.70
CA GLY A 96 -22.97 -4.24 34.72
C GLY A 96 -22.35 -5.37 35.54
N GLY A 97 -21.02 -5.44 35.65
CA GLY A 97 -20.29 -6.40 36.46
C GLY A 97 -20.53 -6.22 37.96
N GLN A 98 -21.76 -6.49 38.43
CA GLN A 98 -22.06 -6.77 39.82
C GLN A 98 -22.79 -8.11 39.90
N ARG A 99 -22.05 -9.12 40.39
CA ARG A 99 -22.48 -10.43 40.91
C ARG A 99 -23.62 -11.11 40.13
N SER A 100 -23.26 -11.93 39.16
CA SER A 100 -24.12 -13.05 38.77
C SER A 100 -24.16 -14.07 39.91
N ASP A 101 -25.37 -14.46 40.32
CA ASP A 101 -25.59 -15.63 41.16
C ASP A 101 -24.88 -16.85 40.55
N GLU A 102 -24.09 -17.55 41.36
CA GLU A 102 -23.27 -18.72 40.99
C GLU A 102 -24.06 -19.96 40.53
N THR A 103 -25.39 -19.87 40.36
CA THR A 103 -26.27 -21.02 40.20
C THR A 103 -26.62 -21.38 38.74
N ASN A 104 -26.19 -20.61 37.72
CA ASN A 104 -26.55 -20.92 36.33
C ASN A 104 -25.39 -20.76 35.31
N PRO A 105 -24.51 -21.79 35.16
CA PRO A 105 -23.32 -21.74 34.30
C PRO A 105 -23.60 -21.61 32.79
N VAL A 106 -24.85 -21.81 32.35
CA VAL A 106 -25.26 -21.73 30.93
C VAL A 106 -25.39 -20.29 30.44
N ALA A 107 -25.80 -19.35 31.31
CA ALA A 107 -26.02 -17.95 30.93
C ALA A 107 -24.71 -17.22 30.57
N GLY A 108 -23.66 -17.40 31.38
CA GLY A 108 -22.35 -16.80 31.12
C GLY A 108 -21.70 -17.33 29.82
N VAL A 109 -21.85 -18.62 29.51
CA VAL A 109 -21.29 -19.21 28.29
C VAL A 109 -21.94 -18.64 27.02
N ASN A 110 -23.23 -18.31 27.06
CA ASN A 110 -23.93 -17.70 25.94
C ASN A 110 -23.50 -16.24 25.73
N GLU A 111 -23.37 -15.46 26.80
CA GLU A 111 -22.86 -14.07 26.74
C GLU A 111 -21.43 -14.01 26.16
N PHE A 112 -20.53 -14.91 26.59
CA PHE A 112 -19.17 -14.99 26.04
C PHE A 112 -19.13 -15.42 24.57
N ARG A 113 -20.07 -16.27 24.11
CA ARG A 113 -20.18 -16.69 22.71
C ARG A 113 -20.66 -15.54 21.81
N GLU A 114 -21.66 -14.79 22.26
CA GLU A 114 -22.21 -13.64 21.51
C GLU A 114 -21.20 -12.50 21.36
N VAL A 115 -20.46 -12.17 22.41
CA VAL A 115 -19.40 -11.15 22.33
C VAL A 115 -18.28 -11.59 21.36
N ASN A 116 -17.96 -12.88 21.32
CA ASN A 116 -16.93 -13.40 20.41
C ASN A 116 -17.40 -13.46 18.96
N SER A 117 -18.64 -13.88 18.68
CA SER A 117 -19.19 -13.91 17.32
C SER A 117 -19.30 -12.50 16.74
N PHE A 118 -19.79 -11.52 17.52
CA PHE A 118 -19.85 -10.12 17.11
C PHE A 118 -18.46 -9.54 16.79
N ARG A 119 -17.46 -9.85 17.62
CA ARG A 119 -16.06 -9.46 17.36
C ARG A 119 -15.55 -10.08 16.05
N GLU A 120 -15.77 -11.37 15.82
CA GLU A 120 -15.38 -12.05 14.59
C GLU A 120 -16.04 -11.41 13.35
N GLU A 121 -17.32 -11.04 13.45
CA GLU A 121 -18.06 -10.35 12.38
C GLU A 121 -17.42 -9.00 12.02
N ILE A 122 -17.11 -8.17 13.02
CA ILE A 122 -16.46 -6.87 12.81
C ILE A 122 -15.10 -7.03 12.11
N PHE A 123 -14.29 -8.02 12.48
CA PHE A 123 -12.97 -8.22 11.86
C PHE A 123 -13.08 -8.76 10.44
N ALA A 124 -14.03 -9.66 10.20
CA ALA A 124 -14.32 -10.16 8.87
C ALA A 124 -14.76 -9.00 7.96
N VAL A 125 -15.71 -8.16 8.39
CA VAL A 125 -16.17 -6.99 7.64
C VAL A 125 -15.02 -5.99 7.41
N GLY A 126 -14.21 -5.69 8.43
CA GLY A 126 -13.04 -4.81 8.28
C GLY A 126 -12.02 -5.33 7.28
N THR A 127 -11.71 -6.62 7.32
CA THR A 127 -10.79 -7.29 6.38
C THR A 127 -11.35 -7.27 4.96
N LEU A 128 -12.62 -7.61 4.78
CA LEU A 128 -13.28 -7.58 3.47
C LEU A 128 -13.36 -6.15 2.91
N GLY A 129 -13.55 -5.15 3.77
CA GLY A 129 -13.48 -3.73 3.41
C GLY A 129 -12.09 -3.31 2.92
N ALA A 130 -11.03 -3.73 3.62
CA ALA A 130 -9.65 -3.50 3.20
C ALA A 130 -9.36 -4.18 1.85
N LEU A 131 -9.79 -5.43 1.66
CA LEU A 131 -9.65 -6.12 0.38
C LEU A 131 -10.46 -5.42 -0.73
N ASN A 132 -11.68 -4.96 -0.44
CA ASN A 132 -12.50 -4.21 -1.40
C ASN A 132 -11.77 -2.94 -1.86
N PHE A 133 -11.18 -2.22 -0.91
CA PHE A 133 -10.37 -1.03 -1.19
C PHE A 133 -9.17 -1.32 -2.10
N VAL A 134 -8.43 -2.41 -1.84
CA VAL A 134 -7.33 -2.85 -2.69
C VAL A 134 -7.83 -3.15 -4.10
N VAL A 135 -8.90 -3.94 -4.24
CA VAL A 135 -9.47 -4.29 -5.53
C VAL A 135 -9.95 -3.05 -6.30
N ARG A 136 -10.56 -2.06 -5.63
CA ARG A 136 -10.96 -0.79 -6.24
C ARG A 136 -9.76 -0.07 -6.86
N GLY A 137 -8.63 -0.01 -6.15
CA GLY A 137 -7.42 0.58 -6.69
C GLY A 137 -6.81 -0.24 -7.83
N MET A 138 -6.88 -1.58 -7.74
CA MET A 138 -6.39 -2.47 -8.80
C MET A 138 -7.22 -2.40 -10.09
N ARG A 139 -8.47 -1.92 -10.02
CA ARG A 139 -9.36 -1.79 -11.18
C ARG A 139 -8.76 -0.94 -12.31
N GLU A 140 -7.99 0.09 -11.95
CA GLU A 140 -7.36 1.01 -12.91
C GLU A 140 -6.13 0.38 -13.61
N LEU A 141 -5.61 -0.72 -13.08
CA LEU A 141 -4.46 -1.41 -13.66
C LEU A 141 -4.91 -2.38 -14.77
N PRO A 142 -4.22 -2.41 -15.93
CA PRO A 142 -4.57 -3.29 -17.03
C PRO A 142 -4.30 -4.76 -16.70
N GLY A 143 -4.94 -5.65 -17.46
CA GLY A 143 -4.68 -7.09 -17.39
C GLY A 143 -5.32 -7.82 -16.20
N ARG A 144 -5.06 -9.12 -16.12
CA ARG A 144 -5.45 -9.98 -15.00
C ARG A 144 -4.49 -9.71 -13.84
N LYS A 145 -5.04 -9.55 -12.64
CA LYS A 145 -4.27 -9.26 -11.44
C LYS A 145 -4.56 -10.31 -10.37
N ALA A 146 -3.58 -10.60 -9.53
CA ALA A 146 -3.69 -11.61 -8.50
C ALA A 146 -3.55 -10.99 -7.11
N VAL A 147 -4.33 -11.48 -6.16
CA VAL A 147 -4.16 -11.22 -4.73
C VAL A 147 -3.91 -12.56 -4.05
N ILE A 148 -2.78 -12.70 -3.36
CA ILE A 148 -2.50 -13.85 -2.50
C ILE A 148 -2.85 -13.44 -1.06
N LEU A 149 -3.91 -14.02 -0.51
CA LEU A 149 -4.42 -13.73 0.82
C LEU A 149 -3.97 -14.82 1.80
N PHE A 150 -3.12 -14.43 2.74
CA PHE A 150 -2.78 -15.24 3.92
C PHE A 150 -3.75 -14.91 5.05
N SER A 151 -4.52 -15.88 5.53
CA SER A 151 -5.54 -15.67 6.57
C SER A 151 -5.83 -16.96 7.34
N ASP A 152 -6.29 -16.84 8.59
CA ASP A 152 -6.85 -17.92 9.39
C ASP A 152 -8.35 -18.18 9.10
N GLY A 153 -8.91 -17.42 8.16
CA GLY A 153 -10.27 -17.55 7.65
C GLY A 153 -11.28 -16.63 8.30
N PHE A 154 -12.50 -16.67 7.77
CA PHE A 154 -13.65 -15.94 8.29
C PHE A 154 -14.89 -16.80 8.07
N ARG A 155 -15.84 -16.72 8.99
CA ARG A 155 -17.09 -17.49 8.93
C ARG A 155 -18.07 -16.79 7.99
N LEU A 156 -18.72 -17.56 7.13
CA LEU A 156 -19.83 -17.08 6.29
C LEU A 156 -21.20 -17.45 6.88
N TYR A 157 -21.24 -18.54 7.65
CA TYR A 157 -22.44 -19.08 8.27
C TYR A 157 -22.13 -19.44 9.73
N GLU A 158 -23.16 -19.43 10.56
CA GLU A 158 -23.05 -19.89 11.93
C GLU A 158 -23.17 -21.43 11.98
N PRO A 159 -22.25 -22.13 12.65
CA PRO A 159 -22.40 -23.56 12.90
C PRO A 159 -23.58 -23.81 13.85
N ASN A 160 -24.55 -24.63 13.42
CA ASN A 160 -25.70 -25.10 14.23
C ASN A 160 -26.68 -24.01 14.72
N SER A 161 -27.07 -23.04 13.88
CA SER A 161 -28.19 -22.17 14.24
C SER A 161 -29.53 -22.86 13.97
N ASN A 162 -30.29 -23.14 15.03
CA ASN A 162 -31.72 -23.46 14.97
C ASN A 162 -32.57 -22.19 14.77
N ASN A 163 -31.95 -21.06 14.43
CA ASN A 163 -32.60 -19.76 14.29
C ASN A 163 -33.07 -19.56 12.83
N PRO A 164 -34.39 -19.68 12.54
CA PRO A 164 -34.91 -19.62 11.18
C PRO A 164 -34.79 -18.22 10.54
N LEU A 165 -34.39 -17.20 11.32
CA LEU A 165 -34.30 -15.80 10.90
C LEU A 165 -32.91 -15.36 10.41
N GLY A 166 -31.89 -16.25 10.42
CA GLY A 166 -30.71 -16.18 9.55
C GLY A 166 -29.87 -14.87 9.56
N SER A 167 -29.85 -14.10 10.65
CA SER A 167 -29.30 -12.74 10.70
C SER A 167 -27.81 -12.63 10.99
N ASP A 168 -27.17 -13.63 11.62
CA ASP A 168 -25.97 -13.38 12.44
C ASP A 168 -24.62 -13.27 11.67
N TYR A 169 -24.62 -13.48 10.35
CA TYR A 169 -23.46 -13.19 9.47
C TYR A 169 -23.87 -12.53 8.14
N PHE A 170 -25.05 -11.93 8.07
CA PHE A 170 -25.54 -11.28 6.85
C PHE A 170 -24.57 -10.21 6.33
N ARG A 171 -23.97 -9.40 7.22
CA ARG A 171 -23.04 -8.33 6.83
C ARG A 171 -21.76 -8.89 6.21
N VAL A 172 -21.22 -9.99 6.74
CA VAL A 172 -20.02 -10.64 6.18
C VAL A 172 -20.30 -11.20 4.80
N ARG A 173 -21.44 -11.88 4.62
CA ARG A 173 -21.85 -12.43 3.31
C ARG A 173 -22.07 -11.32 2.29
N GLU A 174 -22.71 -10.23 2.67
CA GLU A 174 -22.95 -9.10 1.78
C GLU A 174 -21.64 -8.40 1.37
N ASN A 175 -20.71 -8.20 2.31
CA ASN A 175 -19.40 -7.64 1.99
C ASN A 175 -18.56 -8.59 1.12
N MET A 176 -18.64 -9.91 1.37
CA MET A 176 -18.00 -10.92 0.56
C MET A 176 -18.54 -10.90 -0.88
N ARG A 177 -19.87 -10.85 -1.03
CA ARG A 177 -20.56 -10.74 -2.31
C ARG A 177 -20.09 -9.51 -3.10
N ARG A 178 -20.06 -8.34 -2.46
CA ARG A 178 -19.56 -7.08 -3.05
C ARG A 178 -18.09 -7.17 -3.46
N LEU A 179 -17.25 -7.80 -2.64
CA LEU A 179 -15.84 -8.01 -2.95
C LEU A 179 -15.69 -8.90 -4.19
N ILE A 180 -16.41 -10.02 -4.27
CA ILE A 180 -16.36 -10.95 -5.41
C ILE A 180 -16.82 -10.26 -6.70
N ASP A 181 -17.98 -9.57 -6.67
CA ASP A 181 -18.49 -8.86 -7.86
C ASP A 181 -17.49 -7.80 -8.35
N LEU A 182 -16.96 -6.98 -7.44
CA LEU A 182 -15.95 -5.98 -7.77
C LEU A 182 -14.67 -6.62 -8.34
N SER A 183 -14.23 -7.74 -7.76
CA SER A 183 -13.02 -8.47 -8.19
C SER A 183 -13.19 -9.02 -9.59
N ASN A 184 -14.34 -9.63 -9.87
CA ASN A 184 -14.67 -10.16 -11.19
C ASN A 184 -14.72 -9.05 -12.24
N ARG A 185 -15.32 -7.89 -11.93
CA ARG A 185 -15.33 -6.72 -12.83
C ARG A 185 -13.96 -6.07 -13.02
N SER A 186 -13.10 -6.15 -12.01
CA SER A 186 -11.76 -5.55 -12.01
C SER A 186 -10.68 -6.51 -12.53
N SER A 187 -11.06 -7.73 -12.93
CA SER A 187 -10.13 -8.80 -13.30
C SER A 187 -9.09 -9.13 -12.24
N VAL A 188 -9.51 -9.11 -10.98
CA VAL A 188 -8.72 -9.55 -9.82
C VAL A 188 -9.13 -10.97 -9.44
N VAL A 189 -8.14 -11.85 -9.27
CA VAL A 189 -8.32 -13.23 -8.81
C VAL A 189 -7.71 -13.39 -7.42
N PHE A 190 -8.45 -14.00 -6.49
CA PHE A 190 -7.95 -14.31 -5.16
C PHE A 190 -7.40 -15.73 -5.08
N TYR A 191 -6.16 -15.84 -4.63
CA TYR A 191 -5.56 -17.07 -4.15
C TYR A 191 -5.54 -17.00 -2.63
N THR A 192 -6.22 -17.93 -1.95
CA THR A 192 -6.31 -17.93 -0.50
C THR A 192 -5.46 -19.04 0.09
N ILE A 193 -4.69 -18.71 1.13
CA ILE A 193 -3.81 -19.65 1.84
C ILE A 193 -4.23 -19.65 3.30
N ASP A 194 -4.66 -20.81 3.80
CA ASP A 194 -4.92 -21.02 5.23
C ASP A 194 -3.59 -20.98 6.00
N ALA A 195 -3.32 -19.85 6.62
CA ALA A 195 -2.05 -19.58 7.26
C ALA A 195 -1.88 -20.37 8.58
N ARG A 196 -2.90 -21.09 9.05
CA ARG A 196 -2.80 -21.99 10.21
C ARG A 196 -2.01 -23.26 9.92
N GLY A 197 -1.78 -23.57 8.64
CA GLY A 197 -1.06 -24.76 8.23
C GLY A 197 -1.86 -26.04 8.41
N VAL A 198 -1.19 -27.11 8.87
CA VAL A 198 -1.84 -28.39 9.20
C VAL A 198 -2.55 -28.27 10.54
N ALA A 199 -3.88 -28.21 10.52
CA ALA A 199 -4.69 -28.13 11.72
C ALA A 199 -4.95 -29.53 12.31
N VAL A 200 -4.69 -29.68 13.62
CA VAL A 200 -5.02 -30.86 14.40
C VAL A 200 -6.24 -30.56 15.25
N THR A 201 -7.33 -31.31 15.08
CA THR A 201 -8.60 -31.07 15.80
C THR A 201 -8.79 -31.99 17.01
N PHE A 202 -7.90 -32.96 17.20
CA PHE A 202 -7.90 -33.87 18.34
C PHE A 202 -7.64 -33.13 19.66
N PRO A 203 -8.01 -33.71 20.81
CA PRO A 203 -7.63 -33.21 22.12
C PRO A 203 -6.10 -33.09 22.27
N THR A 204 -5.67 -32.10 23.04
CA THR A 204 -4.28 -31.76 23.35
C THR A 204 -4.08 -31.77 24.86
N ALA A 205 -2.83 -31.74 25.33
CA ALA A 205 -2.52 -31.67 26.76
C ALA A 205 -3.05 -30.39 27.46
N GLY A 206 -3.43 -29.36 26.70
CA GLY A 206 -4.03 -28.13 27.23
C GLY A 206 -5.55 -28.24 27.44
N ASP A 207 -6.18 -29.36 27.07
CA ASP A 207 -7.62 -29.52 27.16
C ASP A 207 -8.08 -29.94 28.54
N ASN A 208 -9.05 -29.18 29.07
CA ASN A 208 -9.69 -29.56 30.32
C ASN A 208 -10.80 -30.59 30.07
N LEU A 209 -10.48 -31.85 30.39
CA LEU A 209 -11.37 -32.99 30.31
C LEU A 209 -11.91 -33.43 31.68
N SER A 210 -11.61 -32.70 32.77
CA SER A 210 -11.79 -33.18 34.16
C SER A 210 -13.25 -33.35 34.60
N GLY A 211 -14.19 -32.63 34.00
CA GLY A 211 -15.62 -32.77 34.32
C GLY A 211 -16.29 -34.07 33.83
N ALA A 212 -15.56 -35.00 33.20
CA ALA A 212 -16.08 -36.32 32.78
C ALA A 212 -15.98 -37.38 33.89
N ILE A 213 -15.34 -37.07 35.03
CA ILE A 213 -15.05 -38.02 36.13
C ILE A 213 -15.75 -37.58 37.44
N THR A 214 -16.42 -36.43 37.46
CA THR A 214 -17.00 -35.85 38.69
C THR A 214 -18.45 -36.23 38.97
N SER A 215 -19.11 -37.02 38.11
CA SER A 215 -20.38 -37.68 38.44
C SER A 215 -20.12 -38.83 39.42
N GLY A 216 -19.80 -38.46 40.67
CA GLY A 216 -19.67 -39.36 41.80
C GLY A 216 -21.03 -39.90 42.25
N ASP A 217 -21.71 -40.65 41.39
CA ASP A 217 -22.82 -41.48 41.84
C ASP A 217 -22.22 -42.74 42.47
N ARG A 218 -22.22 -42.79 43.81
CA ARG A 218 -21.51 -43.79 44.64
C ARG A 218 -22.07 -45.22 44.56
N ASN A 219 -22.88 -45.54 43.55
CA ASN A 219 -23.38 -46.90 43.30
C ASN A 219 -22.56 -47.58 42.20
N ALA A 220 -21.35 -47.98 42.58
CA ALA A 220 -20.27 -48.51 41.75
C ALA A 220 -20.48 -49.97 41.24
N ALA A 221 -21.70 -50.33 40.82
CA ALA A 221 -21.96 -51.62 40.17
C ALA A 221 -22.13 -51.50 38.64
N ASN A 222 -22.57 -50.33 38.13
CA ASN A 222 -22.80 -50.08 36.69
C ASN A 222 -22.02 -48.86 36.13
N ALA A 223 -21.23 -48.16 36.96
CA ALA A 223 -20.52 -46.92 36.58
C ALA A 223 -19.40 -47.11 35.55
N GLY A 224 -18.94 -48.35 35.33
CA GLY A 224 -17.84 -48.66 34.44
C GLY A 224 -18.12 -48.45 32.96
N ASP A 225 -19.35 -48.55 32.48
CA ASP A 225 -19.66 -48.33 31.06
C ASP A 225 -20.12 -46.88 30.78
N GLU A 226 -20.85 -46.27 31.72
CA GLU A 226 -21.43 -44.94 31.54
C GLU A 226 -20.39 -43.82 31.60
N THR A 227 -19.42 -43.90 32.53
CA THR A 227 -18.33 -42.91 32.63
C THR A 227 -17.41 -42.95 31.41
N TYR A 228 -17.12 -44.12 30.85
CA TYR A 228 -16.30 -44.24 29.64
C TYR A 228 -17.07 -43.75 28.39
N ARG A 229 -18.39 -43.97 28.35
CA ARG A 229 -19.26 -43.43 27.30
C ARG A 229 -19.34 -41.91 27.35
N GLU A 230 -19.52 -41.31 28.54
CA GLU A 230 -19.56 -39.86 28.73
C GLU A 230 -18.22 -39.19 28.39
N PHE A 231 -17.10 -39.81 28.78
CA PHE A 231 -15.77 -39.38 28.36
C PHE A 231 -15.61 -39.45 26.83
N GLY A 232 -16.04 -40.55 26.20
CA GLY A 232 -16.03 -40.72 24.75
C GLY A 232 -16.88 -39.68 24.02
N ASP A 233 -18.10 -39.42 24.50
CA ASP A 233 -19.02 -38.42 23.96
C ASP A 233 -18.42 -37.01 24.05
N ARG A 234 -17.73 -36.67 25.14
CA ARG A 234 -17.08 -35.37 25.32
C ARG A 234 -15.87 -35.18 24.41
N ILE A 235 -15.04 -36.21 24.23
CA ILE A 235 -13.92 -36.20 23.29
C ILE A 235 -14.43 -36.08 21.85
N GLY A 236 -15.47 -36.84 21.51
CA GLY A 236 -16.16 -36.76 20.23
C GLY A 236 -16.72 -35.36 19.98
N GLY A 237 -17.42 -34.78 20.96
CA GLY A 237 -17.99 -33.45 20.89
C GLY A 237 -16.95 -32.33 20.76
N LEU A 238 -15.82 -32.42 21.48
CA LEU A 238 -14.72 -31.46 21.35
C LEU A 238 -14.08 -31.52 19.97
N ASN A 239 -13.77 -32.73 19.48
CA ASN A 239 -13.20 -32.92 18.16
C ASN A 239 -14.15 -32.42 17.07
N GLU A 240 -15.44 -32.74 17.17
CA GLU A 240 -16.47 -32.30 16.24
C GLU A 240 -16.64 -30.78 16.22
N SER A 241 -16.66 -30.15 17.40
CA SER A 241 -16.74 -28.70 17.53
C SER A 241 -15.53 -28.01 16.88
N ARG A 242 -14.32 -28.49 17.13
CA ARG A 242 -13.08 -27.96 16.52
C ARG A 242 -13.06 -28.15 15.01
N ARG A 243 -13.47 -29.33 14.55
CA ARG A 243 -13.57 -29.67 13.13
C ARG A 243 -14.58 -28.77 12.41
N SER A 244 -15.73 -28.54 13.03
CA SER A 244 -16.76 -27.63 12.52
C SER A 244 -16.27 -26.18 12.46
N ASP A 245 -15.60 -25.67 13.50
CA ASP A 245 -14.98 -24.33 13.48
C ASP A 245 -13.92 -24.19 12.39
N LEU A 246 -13.06 -25.19 12.24
CA LEU A 246 -12.03 -25.22 11.20
C LEU A 246 -12.68 -25.12 9.81
N TYR A 247 -13.67 -25.95 9.52
CA TYR A 247 -14.35 -25.95 8.23
C TYR A 247 -15.11 -24.64 7.98
N ALA A 248 -15.83 -24.11 8.96
CA ALA A 248 -16.56 -22.85 8.82
C ALA A 248 -15.64 -21.67 8.46
N LYS A 249 -14.43 -21.63 9.02
CA LYS A 249 -13.41 -20.61 8.69
C LYS A 249 -12.75 -20.84 7.32
N GLN A 250 -12.51 -22.11 6.97
CA GLN A 250 -11.95 -22.46 5.65
C GLN A 250 -12.94 -22.22 4.50
N GLU A 251 -14.23 -22.37 4.75
CA GLU A 251 -15.29 -22.15 3.77
C GLU A 251 -15.23 -20.74 3.19
N GLY A 252 -15.04 -19.71 4.03
CA GLY A 252 -14.92 -18.33 3.58
C GLY A 252 -13.76 -18.10 2.61
N LEU A 253 -12.58 -18.66 2.92
CA LEU A 253 -11.39 -18.59 2.05
C LEU A 253 -11.59 -19.37 0.75
N SER A 254 -12.22 -20.54 0.86
CA SER A 254 -12.55 -21.38 -0.28
C SER A 254 -13.51 -20.68 -1.22
N TYR A 255 -14.58 -20.10 -0.68
CA TYR A 255 -15.61 -19.38 -1.44
C TYR A 255 -15.01 -18.19 -2.20
N LEU A 256 -14.26 -17.32 -1.53
CA LEU A 256 -13.61 -16.16 -2.18
C LEU A 256 -12.67 -16.58 -3.34
N ALA A 257 -11.84 -17.61 -3.13
CA ALA A 257 -10.95 -18.09 -4.18
C ALA A 257 -11.71 -18.69 -5.35
N GLN A 258 -12.70 -19.54 -5.10
CA GLN A 258 -13.45 -20.23 -6.16
C GLN A 258 -14.28 -19.26 -6.99
N GLU A 259 -15.01 -18.34 -6.35
CA GLU A 259 -15.90 -17.38 -7.03
C GLU A 259 -15.13 -16.36 -7.89
N THR A 260 -13.83 -16.16 -7.62
CA THR A 260 -12.94 -15.31 -8.42
C THR A 260 -12.03 -16.10 -9.37
N GLY A 261 -12.09 -17.44 -9.36
CA GLY A 261 -11.35 -18.33 -10.26
C GLY A 261 -9.94 -18.72 -9.83
N GLY A 262 -9.58 -18.52 -8.56
CA GLY A 262 -8.27 -18.85 -7.98
C GLY A 262 -8.21 -20.22 -7.29
N ILE A 263 -7.18 -20.42 -6.46
CA ILE A 263 -6.96 -21.63 -5.65
C ILE A 263 -7.11 -21.29 -4.17
N PHE A 264 -7.81 -22.15 -3.43
CA PHE A 264 -7.68 -22.22 -1.98
C PHE A 264 -6.70 -23.32 -1.60
N ILE A 265 -5.66 -22.95 -0.85
CA ILE A 265 -4.60 -23.85 -0.38
C ILE A 265 -4.71 -23.95 1.14
N ARG A 266 -4.79 -25.18 1.65
CA ARG A 266 -4.93 -25.49 3.09
C ARG A 266 -4.14 -26.73 3.46
N ASN A 267 -4.03 -27.00 4.76
CA ASN A 267 -3.41 -28.20 5.31
C ASN A 267 -1.96 -28.38 4.84
N THR A 268 -1.19 -27.30 4.82
CA THR A 268 0.24 -27.30 4.46
C THR A 268 1.01 -26.33 5.34
N ASN A 269 2.13 -26.78 5.91
CA ASN A 269 3.06 -25.90 6.61
C ASN A 269 4.08 -25.26 5.65
N ASP A 270 4.12 -25.70 4.39
CA ASP A 270 4.94 -25.08 3.34
C ASP A 270 4.18 -23.90 2.70
N ILE A 271 4.17 -22.77 3.40
CA ILE A 271 3.51 -21.53 2.94
C ILE A 271 4.23 -20.95 1.70
N SER A 272 5.55 -21.12 1.61
CA SER A 272 6.33 -20.66 0.44
C SER A 272 5.99 -21.47 -0.82
N GLY A 273 5.87 -22.79 -0.72
CA GLY A 273 5.38 -23.64 -1.80
C GLY A 273 3.92 -23.37 -2.15
N ALA A 274 3.07 -23.05 -1.17
CA ALA A 274 1.71 -22.60 -1.43
C ALA A 274 1.68 -21.28 -2.23
N THR A 275 2.58 -20.35 -1.91
CA THR A 275 2.75 -19.08 -2.64
C THR A 275 3.23 -19.34 -4.08
N GLN A 276 4.22 -20.21 -4.24
CA GLN A 276 4.73 -20.62 -5.56
C GLN A 276 3.62 -21.22 -6.43
N ARG A 277 2.79 -22.09 -5.84
CA ARG A 277 1.65 -22.70 -6.55
C ARG A 277 0.62 -21.67 -7.04
N ALA A 278 0.36 -20.63 -6.25
CA ALA A 278 -0.51 -19.53 -6.65
C ALA A 278 0.10 -18.73 -7.81
N ILE A 279 1.41 -18.46 -7.77
CA ILE A 279 2.14 -17.77 -8.83
C ILE A 279 2.12 -18.60 -10.12
N ASP A 280 2.44 -19.89 -10.04
CA ASP A 280 2.49 -20.77 -11.21
C ASP A 280 1.14 -20.87 -11.92
N ASP A 281 0.03 -20.93 -11.17
CA ASP A 281 -1.31 -20.89 -11.73
C ASP A 281 -1.67 -19.53 -12.36
N SER A 282 -1.06 -18.45 -11.89
CA SER A 282 -1.29 -17.11 -12.44
C SER A 282 -0.59 -16.90 -13.80
N LYS A 283 0.49 -17.65 -14.09
CA LYS A 283 1.34 -17.48 -15.28
C LYS A 283 0.65 -17.76 -16.61
N SER A 284 -0.36 -18.64 -16.65
CA SER A 284 -1.02 -19.04 -17.90
C SER A 284 -2.52 -19.13 -17.72
N TYR A 285 -3.26 -18.39 -18.54
CA TYR A 285 -4.72 -18.36 -18.47
C TYR A 285 -5.34 -18.04 -19.84
N TYR A 286 -6.61 -18.38 -19.98
CA TYR A 286 -7.44 -17.96 -21.11
C TYR A 286 -8.35 -16.82 -20.67
N LEU A 287 -8.49 -15.79 -21.51
CA LEU A 287 -9.46 -14.71 -21.32
C LEU A 287 -10.64 -14.93 -22.26
N LEU A 288 -11.82 -15.13 -21.69
CA LEU A 288 -13.08 -15.27 -22.43
C LEU A 288 -13.97 -14.07 -22.11
N GLY A 289 -14.47 -13.42 -23.17
CA GLY A 289 -15.47 -12.35 -23.05
C GLY A 289 -16.88 -12.92 -23.14
N TYR A 290 -17.72 -12.60 -22.17
CA TYR A 290 -19.16 -12.88 -22.21
C TYR A 290 -19.91 -11.56 -22.01
N ARG A 291 -20.76 -11.20 -22.96
CA ARG A 291 -21.66 -10.04 -22.86
C ARG A 291 -23.08 -10.57 -22.67
N PRO A 292 -23.70 -10.38 -21.48
CA PRO A 292 -25.11 -10.72 -21.30
C PRO A 292 -26.01 -9.76 -22.08
N ASP A 293 -27.24 -10.19 -22.35
CA ASP A 293 -28.26 -9.35 -23.01
C ASP A 293 -28.60 -8.13 -22.14
N ASP A 294 -28.94 -7.00 -22.75
CA ASP A 294 -29.14 -5.72 -22.04
C ASP A 294 -30.26 -5.81 -20.98
N GLY A 295 -31.31 -6.63 -21.22
CA GLY A 295 -32.40 -6.90 -20.26
C GLY A 295 -31.99 -7.73 -19.03
N THR A 296 -30.78 -8.29 -19.00
CA THR A 296 -30.27 -9.06 -17.85
C THR A 296 -30.18 -8.17 -16.60
N PHE A 297 -29.95 -6.86 -16.77
CA PHE A 297 -29.76 -5.91 -15.68
C PHE A 297 -31.03 -5.12 -15.29
N SER A 298 -32.19 -5.37 -15.92
CA SER A 298 -33.43 -4.63 -15.65
C SER A 298 -34.28 -5.23 -14.51
N GLY A 299 -33.79 -6.27 -13.84
CA GLY A 299 -34.49 -6.99 -12.77
C GLY A 299 -33.92 -6.73 -11.38
N ASP A 300 -34.12 -7.67 -10.45
CA ASP A 300 -33.57 -7.60 -9.10
C ASP A 300 -32.02 -7.56 -9.15
N PRO A 301 -31.37 -6.47 -8.66
CA PRO A 301 -29.91 -6.35 -8.66
C PRO A 301 -29.23 -7.42 -7.79
N ASN A 302 -29.97 -8.08 -6.89
CA ASN A 302 -29.47 -9.17 -6.08
C ASN A 302 -29.58 -10.56 -6.73
N ARG A 303 -30.21 -10.66 -7.91
CA ARG A 303 -30.27 -11.90 -8.67
C ARG A 303 -28.87 -12.28 -9.16
N PHE A 304 -28.45 -13.49 -8.83
CA PHE A 304 -27.21 -14.08 -9.34
C PHE A 304 -27.45 -14.75 -10.70
N HIS A 305 -26.60 -14.43 -11.67
CA HIS A 305 -26.58 -15.00 -13.00
C HIS A 305 -25.38 -15.95 -13.12
N SER A 306 -25.64 -17.25 -13.08
CA SER A 306 -24.57 -18.25 -13.15
C SER A 306 -23.98 -18.37 -14.55
N ILE A 307 -22.66 -18.55 -14.61
CA ILE A 307 -21.89 -18.85 -15.82
C ILE A 307 -21.21 -20.20 -15.64
N THR A 308 -21.38 -21.08 -16.62
CA THR A 308 -20.69 -22.39 -16.66
C THR A 308 -19.81 -22.48 -17.90
N VAL A 309 -18.51 -22.75 -17.69
CA VAL A 309 -17.56 -22.99 -18.78
C VAL A 309 -17.25 -24.48 -18.86
N LYS A 310 -17.45 -25.09 -20.03
CA LYS A 310 -17.15 -26.51 -20.29
C LYS A 310 -16.06 -26.63 -21.35
N VAL A 311 -15.13 -27.56 -21.14
CA VAL A 311 -14.12 -27.93 -22.14
C VAL A 311 -14.50 -29.25 -22.80
N ARG A 312 -14.16 -29.37 -24.08
CA ARG A 312 -14.45 -30.58 -24.87
C ARG A 312 -13.49 -31.75 -24.58
N ARG A 313 -12.28 -31.47 -24.12
CA ARG A 313 -11.26 -32.49 -23.84
C ARG A 313 -11.57 -33.20 -22.51
N PRO A 314 -11.75 -34.53 -22.50
CA PRO A 314 -11.95 -35.30 -21.28
C PRO A 314 -10.76 -35.18 -20.30
N GLY A 315 -11.04 -35.31 -19.00
CA GLY A 315 -10.01 -35.30 -17.95
C GLY A 315 -9.48 -33.91 -17.57
N LEU A 316 -9.88 -32.84 -18.28
CA LEU A 316 -9.52 -31.47 -17.91
C LEU A 316 -10.55 -30.86 -16.96
N ARG A 317 -10.07 -30.08 -15.98
CA ARG A 317 -10.89 -29.28 -15.08
C ARG A 317 -10.72 -27.80 -15.40
N VAL A 318 -11.84 -27.12 -15.61
CA VAL A 318 -11.87 -25.65 -15.81
C VAL A 318 -12.12 -24.97 -14.48
N ARG A 319 -11.43 -23.85 -14.26
CA ARG A 319 -11.79 -22.88 -13.23
C ARG A 319 -12.07 -21.57 -13.92
N SER A 320 -13.24 -21.03 -13.65
CA SER A 320 -13.70 -19.77 -14.19
C SER A 320 -14.48 -19.04 -13.11
N ARG A 321 -14.76 -17.77 -13.37
CA ARG A 321 -15.78 -17.05 -12.63
C ARG A 321 -17.11 -17.79 -12.77
N THR A 322 -17.85 -17.86 -11.67
CA THR A 322 -19.07 -18.66 -11.49
C THR A 322 -20.34 -17.92 -11.88
N GLY A 323 -20.27 -16.59 -12.03
CA GLY A 323 -21.39 -15.74 -12.39
C GLY A 323 -21.18 -14.26 -12.09
N PHE A 324 -22.28 -13.50 -12.13
CA PHE A 324 -22.34 -12.07 -11.83
C PHE A 324 -23.71 -11.69 -11.27
N TYR A 325 -23.80 -10.54 -10.61
CA TYR A 325 -25.07 -9.97 -10.16
C TYR A 325 -25.59 -8.92 -11.14
N GLY A 326 -26.91 -8.70 -11.14
CA GLY A 326 -27.61 -7.72 -11.98
C GLY A 326 -27.27 -6.24 -11.70
N VAL A 327 -26.20 -5.93 -10.96
CA VAL A 327 -25.75 -4.56 -10.69
C VAL A 327 -25.08 -3.97 -11.93
N THR A 328 -25.50 -2.79 -12.37
CA THR A 328 -24.86 -2.12 -13.51
C THR A 328 -23.49 -1.56 -13.13
N ASN A 329 -22.63 -1.33 -14.14
CA ASN A 329 -21.33 -0.69 -13.89
C ASN A 329 -21.46 0.74 -13.35
N SER A 330 -22.56 1.44 -13.68
CA SER A 330 -22.91 2.75 -13.13
C SER A 330 -23.26 2.66 -11.65
N ASP A 331 -24.11 1.71 -11.25
CA ASP A 331 -24.55 1.57 -9.85
C ASP A 331 -23.42 1.10 -8.94
N ALA A 332 -22.50 0.29 -9.46
CA ALA A 332 -21.33 -0.19 -8.74
C ALA A 332 -20.21 0.86 -8.60
N ARG A 333 -20.30 2.00 -9.31
CA ARG A 333 -19.33 3.10 -9.20
C ARG A 333 -19.86 4.12 -8.19
N PRO A 334 -19.13 4.42 -7.09
CA PRO A 334 -19.49 5.57 -6.27
C PRO A 334 -19.44 6.82 -7.16
N VAL A 335 -20.58 7.51 -7.29
CA VAL A 335 -20.68 8.74 -8.06
C VAL A 335 -20.01 9.84 -7.25
N ARG A 336 -18.75 10.12 -7.56
CA ARG A 336 -18.00 11.21 -6.93
C ARG A 336 -18.37 12.50 -7.63
N THR A 337 -19.31 13.24 -7.07
CA THR A 337 -19.88 14.42 -7.71
C THR A 337 -19.03 15.68 -7.49
N THR A 338 -18.30 15.76 -6.37
CA THR A 338 -17.51 16.96 -6.04
C THR A 338 -16.02 16.82 -6.42
N PRO A 339 -15.33 17.91 -6.81
CA PRO A 339 -13.89 17.89 -7.07
C PRO A 339 -13.07 17.34 -5.90
N THR A 340 -13.42 17.72 -4.67
CA THR A 340 -12.76 17.24 -3.45
C THR A 340 -12.93 15.73 -3.27
N GLN A 341 -14.13 15.17 -3.46
CA GLN A 341 -14.33 13.71 -3.38
C GLN A 341 -13.51 12.97 -4.45
N GLN A 342 -13.39 13.52 -5.66
CA GLN A 342 -12.60 12.92 -6.73
C GLN A 342 -11.10 12.90 -6.38
N LEU A 343 -10.56 14.01 -5.85
CA LEU A 343 -9.16 14.11 -5.39
C LEU A 343 -8.88 13.22 -4.18
N VAL A 344 -9.74 13.26 -3.15
CA VAL A 344 -9.62 12.44 -1.94
C VAL A 344 -9.62 10.95 -2.29
N ALA A 345 -10.48 10.53 -3.22
CA ALA A 345 -10.50 9.13 -3.65
C ALA A 345 -9.21 8.70 -4.36
N ALA A 346 -8.65 9.55 -5.22
CA ALA A 346 -7.39 9.26 -5.90
C ALA A 346 -6.19 9.22 -4.94
N LEU A 347 -6.25 9.99 -3.84
CA LEU A 347 -5.26 9.97 -2.76
C LEU A 347 -5.44 8.80 -1.80
N ALA A 348 -6.68 8.39 -1.55
CA ALA A 348 -6.98 7.24 -0.71
C ALA A 348 -6.42 5.97 -1.37
N SER A 349 -6.63 5.81 -2.69
CA SER A 349 -6.20 4.64 -3.46
C SER A 349 -4.76 4.22 -3.11
N PRO A 350 -4.51 2.91 -2.87
CA PRO A 350 -3.16 2.41 -2.61
C PRO A 350 -2.29 2.43 -3.88
N PHE A 351 -2.93 2.56 -5.05
CA PHE A 351 -2.28 2.62 -6.35
C PHE A 351 -2.53 3.96 -7.02
N ALA A 352 -1.56 4.42 -7.81
CA ALA A 352 -1.67 5.64 -8.60
C ALA A 352 -2.86 5.58 -9.57
N SER A 353 -3.69 6.63 -9.58
CA SER A 353 -4.72 6.82 -10.60
C SER A 353 -4.04 7.23 -11.91
N ALA A 354 -4.40 6.57 -13.01
CA ALA A 354 -3.76 6.74 -14.31
C ALA A 354 -4.49 7.73 -15.25
N GLY A 355 -5.52 8.42 -14.78
CA GLY A 355 -6.30 9.36 -15.60
C GLY A 355 -5.46 10.52 -16.15
N ILE A 356 -4.47 10.97 -15.39
CA ILE A 356 -3.41 11.90 -15.79
C ILE A 356 -2.09 11.28 -15.36
N ARG A 357 -1.11 11.16 -16.27
CA ARG A 357 0.20 10.60 -15.94
C ARG A 357 1.00 11.59 -15.12
N LEU A 358 1.30 11.17 -13.89
CA LEU A 358 2.08 11.94 -12.93
C LEU A 358 3.35 11.18 -12.54
N ARG A 359 4.42 11.93 -12.29
CA ARG A 359 5.58 11.44 -11.51
C ARG A 359 5.84 12.41 -10.37
N MET A 360 6.18 11.88 -9.21
CA MET A 360 6.52 12.69 -8.05
C MET A 360 7.90 12.30 -7.56
N ASN A 361 8.72 13.32 -7.28
CA ASN A 361 9.98 13.18 -6.59
C ASN A 361 10.06 14.18 -5.42
N SER A 362 10.01 13.66 -4.21
CA SER A 362 10.07 14.37 -2.94
C SER A 362 11.44 14.22 -2.31
N LEU A 363 12.12 15.35 -2.13
CA LEU A 363 13.46 15.43 -1.57
C LEU A 363 13.40 16.06 -0.17
N PHE A 364 14.09 15.43 0.78
CA PHE A 364 14.31 16.04 2.10
C PHE A 364 15.25 17.24 1.98
N GLY A 365 14.89 18.34 2.64
CA GLY A 365 15.74 19.50 2.86
C GLY A 365 15.59 20.05 4.27
N TYR A 366 16.57 20.85 4.69
CA TYR A 366 16.58 21.54 5.97
C TYR A 366 16.99 23.00 5.78
N ASP A 367 16.20 23.90 6.34
CA ASP A 367 16.48 25.32 6.45
C ASP A 367 16.78 25.66 7.91
N THR A 368 17.84 26.43 8.17
CA THR A 368 18.28 26.72 9.54
C THR A 368 17.28 27.56 10.34
N GLN A 369 16.40 28.31 9.67
CA GLN A 369 15.37 29.15 10.28
C GLN A 369 13.99 28.45 10.28
N LYS A 370 13.62 27.80 9.17
CA LYS A 370 12.28 27.21 8.95
C LYS A 370 12.19 25.74 9.33
N GLY A 371 13.32 25.05 9.49
CA GLY A 371 13.39 23.64 9.86
C GLY A 371 13.35 22.68 8.67
N ALA A 372 12.97 21.44 8.94
CA ALA A 372 12.91 20.38 7.92
C ALA A 372 11.71 20.59 6.97
N PHE A 373 11.90 20.24 5.71
CA PHE A 373 10.85 20.26 4.70
C PHE A 373 11.04 19.13 3.67
N ALA A 374 9.95 18.82 2.97
CA ALA A 374 9.93 17.95 1.81
C ALA A 374 9.64 18.79 0.57
N GLN A 375 10.59 18.88 -0.35
CA GLN A 375 10.38 19.51 -1.65
C GLN A 375 9.93 18.46 -2.66
N SER A 376 8.67 18.54 -3.07
CA SER A 376 8.06 17.61 -4.01
C SER A 376 7.99 18.23 -5.40
N LEU A 377 8.75 17.66 -6.34
CA LEU A 377 8.71 17.97 -7.76
C LEU A 377 7.69 17.03 -8.42
N ILE A 378 6.67 17.60 -9.03
CA ILE A 378 5.55 16.87 -9.62
C ILE A 378 5.58 17.12 -11.11
N TYR A 379 5.97 16.10 -11.87
CA TYR A 379 5.83 16.08 -13.31
C TYR A 379 4.41 15.68 -13.68
N ILE A 380 3.78 16.46 -14.55
CA ILE A 380 2.45 16.24 -15.13
C ILE A 380 2.63 16.11 -16.64
N ASP A 381 2.21 14.99 -17.23
CA ASP A 381 2.23 14.82 -18.69
C ASP A 381 1.16 15.71 -19.32
N SER A 382 1.58 16.71 -20.09
CA SER A 382 0.67 17.69 -20.68
C SER A 382 -0.25 17.11 -21.74
N HIS A 383 0.03 15.92 -22.30
CA HIS A 383 -0.89 15.23 -23.22
C HIS A 383 -2.20 14.82 -22.54
N ASP A 384 -2.18 14.67 -21.21
CA ASP A 384 -3.35 14.24 -20.45
C ASP A 384 -4.13 15.44 -19.86
N ILE A 385 -3.70 16.67 -20.15
CA ILE A 385 -4.33 17.92 -19.72
C ILE A 385 -5.06 18.56 -20.90
N ASN A 386 -6.31 18.98 -20.66
CA ASN A 386 -7.13 19.62 -21.67
C ASN A 386 -6.84 21.13 -21.73
N PHE A 387 -6.26 21.55 -22.84
CA PHE A 387 -6.02 22.96 -23.14
C PHE A 387 -7.09 23.48 -24.11
N LEU A 388 -7.83 24.50 -23.69
CA LEU A 388 -8.85 25.18 -24.50
C LEU A 388 -8.33 26.55 -24.95
N PRO A 389 -8.78 27.08 -26.10
CA PRO A 389 -8.50 28.47 -26.47
C PRO A 389 -8.96 29.46 -25.37
N ASP A 390 -8.15 30.49 -25.16
CA ASP A 390 -8.39 31.62 -24.26
C ASP A 390 -8.25 32.96 -25.03
N THR A 391 -8.45 34.06 -24.32
CA THR A 391 -8.21 35.42 -24.82
C THR A 391 -6.78 35.63 -25.34
N ASN A 392 -6.63 36.57 -26.28
CA ASN A 392 -5.33 36.99 -26.84
C ASN A 392 -4.52 35.86 -27.51
N GLY A 393 -5.19 34.85 -28.09
CA GLY A 393 -4.52 33.75 -28.79
C GLY A 393 -3.80 32.76 -27.88
N GLN A 394 -4.03 32.84 -26.56
CA GLN A 394 -3.47 31.89 -25.60
C GLN A 394 -4.32 30.62 -25.52
N MET A 395 -3.73 29.58 -24.95
CA MET A 395 -4.38 28.36 -24.52
C MET A 395 -4.47 28.36 -22.99
N ARG A 396 -5.61 27.94 -22.44
CA ARG A 396 -5.83 27.79 -21.00
C ARG A 396 -6.09 26.34 -20.61
N ALA A 397 -5.57 25.95 -19.45
CA ALA A 397 -5.99 24.73 -18.76
C ALA A 397 -6.25 25.07 -17.29
N ALA A 398 -7.26 24.44 -16.69
CA ALA A 398 -7.56 24.62 -15.28
C ALA A 398 -7.43 23.29 -14.54
N ILE A 399 -6.59 23.26 -13.51
CA ILE A 399 -6.28 22.05 -12.74
C ILE A 399 -6.46 22.29 -11.24
N ASP A 400 -6.86 21.25 -10.51
CA ASP A 400 -6.82 21.20 -9.06
C ASP A 400 -5.71 20.24 -8.62
N ILE A 401 -4.92 20.65 -7.64
CA ILE A 401 -3.83 19.85 -7.07
C ILE A 401 -4.08 19.70 -5.58
N MET A 402 -4.15 18.46 -5.10
CA MET A 402 -4.24 18.13 -3.68
C MET A 402 -3.02 17.31 -3.25
N ALA A 403 -2.28 17.81 -2.27
CA ALA A 403 -1.16 17.12 -1.65
C ALA A 403 -1.49 16.80 -0.20
N VAL A 404 -1.19 15.57 0.23
CA VAL A 404 -1.42 15.10 1.61
C VAL A 404 -0.16 14.40 2.12
N THR A 405 0.25 14.79 3.32
CA THR A 405 1.36 14.15 4.05
C THR A 405 0.78 13.22 5.10
N PHE A 406 1.12 11.94 5.01
CA PHE A 406 0.78 10.93 5.99
C PHE A 406 1.97 10.59 6.87
N GLY A 407 1.71 10.35 8.16
CA GLY A 407 2.67 9.74 9.07
C GLY A 407 2.94 8.28 8.74
N ASP A 408 3.90 7.69 9.43
CA ASP A 408 4.21 6.26 9.35
C ASP A 408 3.08 5.37 9.86
N ASP A 409 2.23 5.90 10.75
CA ASP A 409 0.97 5.30 11.22
C ASP A 409 -0.20 5.44 10.22
N GLY A 410 0.00 6.15 9.10
CA GLY A 410 -1.01 6.38 8.07
C GLY A 410 -2.00 7.49 8.43
N ARG A 411 -1.81 8.26 9.50
CA ARG A 411 -2.64 9.42 9.81
C ARG A 411 -2.25 10.61 8.94
N VAL A 412 -3.24 11.41 8.56
CA VAL A 412 -3.01 12.70 7.88
C VAL A 412 -2.34 13.67 8.85
N ILE A 413 -1.19 14.19 8.47
CA ILE A 413 -0.43 15.18 9.23
C ILE A 413 -0.69 16.59 8.70
N ASP A 414 -0.75 16.72 7.37
CA ASP A 414 -1.00 17.97 6.68
C ASP A 414 -1.67 17.72 5.32
N GLN A 415 -2.46 18.68 4.86
CA GLN A 415 -3.10 18.63 3.55
C GLN A 415 -3.19 20.03 2.92
N SER A 416 -3.01 20.10 1.60
CA SER A 416 -3.11 21.34 0.84
C SER A 416 -3.87 21.07 -0.46
N ILE A 417 -4.83 21.96 -0.77
CA ILE A 417 -5.55 21.97 -2.04
C ILE A 417 -5.32 23.32 -2.70
N ARG A 418 -5.00 23.30 -4.00
CA ARG A 418 -4.78 24.50 -4.80
C ARG A 418 -5.41 24.34 -6.17
N ALA A 419 -6.09 25.39 -6.62
CA ALA A 419 -6.60 25.51 -7.97
C ALA A 419 -5.65 26.39 -8.79
N TYR A 420 -5.29 25.94 -9.99
CA TYR A 420 -4.44 26.67 -10.93
C TYR A 420 -5.13 26.86 -12.27
N THR A 421 -4.92 28.04 -12.86
CA THR A 421 -5.23 28.31 -14.27
C THR A 421 -3.91 28.56 -14.98
N ILE A 422 -3.53 27.64 -15.86
CA ILE A 422 -2.35 27.74 -16.70
C ILE A 422 -2.75 28.48 -17.97
N ARG A 423 -2.00 29.51 -18.35
CA ARG A 423 -2.15 30.23 -19.63
C ARG A 423 -0.84 30.22 -20.36
N VAL A 424 -0.84 29.72 -21.60
CA VAL A 424 0.37 29.56 -22.42
C VAL A 424 0.05 29.87 -23.88
N PHE A 425 1.01 30.45 -24.60
CA PHE A 425 0.91 30.56 -26.06
C PHE A 425 1.12 29.20 -26.75
N PRO A 426 0.59 28.98 -27.96
CA PRO A 426 0.70 27.69 -28.66
C PRO A 426 2.13 27.15 -28.79
N GLU A 427 3.12 28.01 -29.03
CA GLU A 427 4.53 27.60 -29.14
C GLU A 427 5.08 27.09 -27.80
N GLN A 428 4.65 27.68 -26.69
CA GLN A 428 4.99 27.22 -25.35
C GLN A 428 4.23 25.95 -24.98
N LEU A 429 2.97 25.80 -25.43
CA LEU A 429 2.21 24.58 -25.24
C LEU A 429 2.91 23.39 -25.91
N GLN A 430 3.39 23.55 -27.15
CA GLN A 430 4.15 22.51 -27.84
C GLN A 430 5.39 22.07 -27.04
N ARG A 431 6.13 23.03 -26.47
CA ARG A 431 7.25 22.72 -25.56
C ARG A 431 6.78 21.98 -24.32
N ASN A 432 5.65 22.36 -23.71
CA ASN A 432 5.12 21.69 -22.53
C ASN A 432 4.58 20.28 -22.84
N ILE A 433 4.09 20.03 -24.06
CA ILE A 433 3.69 18.70 -24.53
C ILE A 433 4.90 17.77 -24.56
N GLU A 434 6.06 18.27 -25.02
CA GLU A 434 7.31 17.51 -25.02
C GLU A 434 7.93 17.39 -23.61
N ALA A 435 7.93 18.49 -22.84
CA ALA A 435 8.59 18.63 -21.54
C ALA A 435 7.81 18.12 -20.33
N GLY A 436 6.49 18.01 -20.45
CA GLY A 436 5.56 18.04 -19.32
C GLY A 436 5.55 19.36 -18.55
N LEU A 437 4.69 19.44 -17.54
CA LEU A 437 4.65 20.53 -16.56
C LEU A 437 5.29 20.07 -15.26
N ILE A 438 6.16 20.89 -14.65
CA ILE A 438 6.84 20.54 -13.38
C ILE A 438 6.38 21.49 -12.28
N TYR A 439 5.44 21.04 -11.45
CA TYR A 439 4.98 21.80 -10.30
C TYR A 439 5.82 21.46 -9.05
N ILE A 440 6.24 22.47 -8.29
CA ILE A 440 7.06 22.28 -7.09
C ILE A 440 6.25 22.70 -5.86
N ILE A 441 6.11 21.78 -4.89
CA ILE A 441 5.50 22.05 -3.58
C ILE A 441 6.55 21.86 -2.51
N THR A 442 6.68 22.84 -1.61
CA THR A 442 7.50 22.69 -0.39
C THR A 442 6.58 22.47 0.80
N LEU A 443 6.69 21.30 1.43
CA LEU A 443 5.86 20.90 2.57
C LEU A 443 6.70 20.92 3.85
N PRO A 444 6.35 21.74 4.86
CA PRO A 444 7.09 21.78 6.12
C PRO A 444 6.91 20.48 6.92
N ILE A 445 7.99 19.94 7.47
CA ILE A 445 7.98 18.71 8.27
C ILE A 445 8.36 19.03 9.72
N LYS A 446 7.41 18.84 10.65
CA LYS A 446 7.57 19.26 12.05
C LYS A 446 8.42 18.32 12.90
N LYS A 447 8.42 17.02 12.60
CA LYS A 447 9.11 15.98 13.38
C LYS A 447 10.01 15.14 12.47
N PRO A 448 11.15 14.63 12.97
CA PRO A 448 11.90 13.63 12.23
C PRO A 448 11.12 12.31 12.20
N GLY A 449 11.29 11.53 11.13
CA GLY A 449 10.61 10.26 10.98
C GLY A 449 10.31 9.90 9.54
N ALA A 450 9.47 8.88 9.39
CA ALA A 450 9.05 8.29 8.14
C ALA A 450 7.71 8.92 7.69
N TYR A 451 7.63 9.35 6.43
CA TYR A 451 6.44 10.02 5.88
C TYR A 451 6.05 9.47 4.51
N GLN A 452 4.76 9.42 4.22
CA GLN A 452 4.26 9.18 2.87
C GLN A 452 3.63 10.45 2.33
N LEU A 453 4.11 10.94 1.20
CA LEU A 453 3.49 12.01 0.47
C LEU A 453 2.60 11.41 -0.60
N ARG A 454 1.39 11.92 -0.75
CA ARG A 454 0.48 11.57 -1.85
C ARG A 454 -0.01 12.85 -2.50
N ILE A 455 -0.04 12.85 -3.82
CA ILE A 455 -0.57 13.96 -4.61
C ILE A 455 -1.59 13.46 -5.61
N ALA A 456 -2.64 14.24 -5.82
CA ALA A 456 -3.59 14.06 -6.89
C ALA A 456 -3.71 15.35 -7.70
N VAL A 457 -3.80 15.20 -9.01
CA VAL A 457 -4.04 16.28 -9.96
C VAL A 457 -5.33 15.96 -10.69
N ARG A 458 -6.23 16.93 -10.80
CA ARG A 458 -7.49 16.83 -11.51
C ARG A 458 -7.56 17.91 -12.58
N ASP A 459 -7.88 17.52 -13.81
CA ASP A 459 -8.25 18.44 -14.88
C ASP A 459 -9.72 18.86 -14.68
N LYS A 460 -9.99 20.18 -14.63
CA LYS A 460 -11.33 20.68 -14.29
C LYS A 460 -12.38 20.40 -15.35
N ASP A 461 -11.98 20.47 -16.62
CA ASP A 461 -12.90 20.42 -17.75
C ASP A 461 -13.26 18.97 -18.08
N THR A 462 -12.28 18.06 -18.06
CA THR A 462 -12.47 16.63 -18.36
C THR A 462 -12.77 15.78 -17.13
N GLN A 463 -12.53 16.30 -15.93
CA GLN A 463 -12.61 15.57 -14.65
C GLN A 463 -11.65 14.38 -14.53
N ARG A 464 -10.66 14.25 -15.43
CA ARG A 464 -9.64 13.20 -15.32
C ARG A 464 -8.78 13.47 -14.10
N VAL A 465 -8.42 12.41 -13.37
CA VAL A 465 -7.61 12.48 -12.15
C VAL A 465 -6.39 11.58 -12.26
N GLY A 466 -5.22 12.14 -12.03
CA GLY A 466 -3.96 11.41 -11.81
C GLY A 466 -3.59 11.44 -10.33
N SER A 467 -2.87 10.42 -9.85
CA SER A 467 -2.22 10.49 -8.53
C SER A 467 -0.83 9.89 -8.54
N ALA A 468 0.03 10.38 -7.65
CA ALA A 468 1.36 9.86 -7.39
C ALA A 468 1.64 9.86 -5.88
N ASN A 469 2.57 9.02 -5.44
CA ASN A 469 2.94 8.92 -4.04
C ASN A 469 4.41 8.55 -3.89
N GLN A 470 4.99 8.90 -2.74
CA GLN A 470 6.38 8.60 -2.43
C GLN A 470 6.61 8.53 -0.92
N PHE A 471 7.49 7.63 -0.51
CA PHE A 471 8.02 7.56 0.83
C PHE A 471 9.26 8.45 0.97
N ILE A 472 9.34 9.20 2.08
CA ILE A 472 10.55 9.92 2.47
C ILE A 472 10.89 9.64 3.93
N GLU A 473 12.18 9.56 4.22
CA GLU A 473 12.71 9.57 5.57
C GLU A 473 13.28 10.95 5.87
N VAL A 474 12.85 11.54 6.99
CA VAL A 474 13.27 12.87 7.45
C VAL A 474 14.18 12.70 8.66
N PRO A 475 15.50 12.93 8.51
CA PRO A 475 16.46 12.75 9.59
C PRO A 475 16.31 13.83 10.67
N ASN A 476 16.76 13.51 11.89
CA ASN A 476 16.83 14.49 12.98
C ASN A 476 18.10 15.33 12.89
N VAL A 477 18.08 16.37 12.04
CA VAL A 477 19.21 17.30 11.84
C VAL A 477 19.59 18.00 13.15
N LYS A 478 18.64 18.26 14.05
CA LYS A 478 18.88 18.95 15.33
C LYS A 478 19.75 18.13 16.30
N LYS A 479 19.93 16.83 16.08
CA LYS A 479 20.88 16.01 16.87
C LYS A 479 22.36 16.32 16.56
N GLY A 480 22.65 17.13 15.53
CA GLY A 480 24.02 17.53 15.20
C GLY A 480 24.85 16.44 14.48
N ASN A 481 24.21 15.38 14.00
CA ASN A 481 24.88 14.36 13.18
C ASN A 481 25.06 14.85 11.75
N LEU A 482 26.16 14.44 11.12
CA LEU A 482 26.40 14.69 9.69
C LEU A 482 25.25 14.13 8.86
N THR A 483 24.57 15.01 8.12
CA THR A 483 23.32 14.68 7.40
C THR A 483 23.36 15.29 6.01
N LEU A 484 22.79 14.60 5.02
CA LEU A 484 22.65 15.11 3.66
C LEU A 484 21.18 15.40 3.32
N SER A 485 20.94 16.36 2.44
CA SER A 485 19.65 16.50 1.77
C SER A 485 19.43 15.39 0.73
N GLY A 486 18.24 15.34 0.15
CA GLY A 486 18.04 14.61 -1.10
C GLY A 486 18.97 15.12 -2.21
N VAL A 487 19.29 14.24 -3.16
CA VAL A 487 20.18 14.55 -4.29
C VAL A 487 19.36 15.09 -5.46
N THR A 488 19.73 16.27 -5.95
CA THR A 488 19.21 16.84 -7.19
C THR A 488 20.10 16.45 -8.35
N VAL A 489 19.49 16.29 -9.52
CA VAL A 489 20.15 15.90 -10.77
C VAL A 489 19.64 16.72 -11.94
N ARG A 490 20.53 17.04 -12.89
CA ARG A 490 20.19 17.69 -14.15
C ARG A 490 21.13 17.25 -15.27
N GLY A 491 20.60 17.18 -16.48
CA GLY A 491 21.34 16.97 -17.69
C GLY A 491 21.87 18.28 -18.23
N VAL A 492 23.10 18.26 -18.71
CA VAL A 492 23.67 19.37 -19.46
C VAL A 492 24.34 18.85 -20.72
N ASP A 493 24.02 19.50 -21.84
CA ASP A 493 24.67 19.26 -23.12
C ASP A 493 25.83 20.25 -23.26
N GLY A 494 27.06 19.72 -23.30
CA GLY A 494 28.30 20.49 -23.43
C GLY A 494 29.01 20.86 -22.12
N ALA A 495 30.33 21.01 -22.19
CA ALA A 495 31.21 21.22 -21.03
C ALA A 495 31.05 22.60 -20.34
N ASN A 496 30.49 23.59 -21.04
CA ASN A 496 30.40 25.00 -20.61
C ASN A 496 29.08 25.40 -19.93
N ALA A 497 28.21 24.44 -19.58
CA ALA A 497 27.00 24.75 -18.82
C ALA A 497 27.35 25.32 -17.43
N GLN A 498 26.72 26.43 -17.04
CA GLN A 498 26.82 26.99 -15.68
C GLN A 498 26.47 25.91 -14.63
N ARG A 499 27.24 25.85 -13.54
CA ARG A 499 27.02 24.89 -12.46
C ARG A 499 25.62 25.04 -11.86
N MET A 500 24.99 23.91 -11.55
CA MET A 500 23.71 23.86 -10.86
C MET A 500 23.73 24.72 -9.58
N ASN A 501 22.87 25.76 -9.56
CA ASN A 501 22.61 26.53 -8.35
C ASN A 501 21.45 25.87 -7.59
N VAL A 502 21.78 25.08 -6.56
CA VAL A 502 20.79 24.34 -5.75
C VAL A 502 19.73 25.26 -5.14
N GLY A 503 20.08 26.53 -4.88
CA GLY A 503 19.14 27.54 -4.38
C GLY A 503 18.05 27.98 -5.37
N GLN A 504 18.29 27.85 -6.68
CA GLN A 504 17.33 28.25 -7.74
C GLN A 504 16.38 27.13 -8.18
N VAL A 505 16.71 25.86 -7.89
CA VAL A 505 15.79 24.73 -8.10
C VAL A 505 14.52 24.89 -7.23
N ASN A 506 14.62 25.68 -6.17
CA ASN A 506 13.56 25.93 -5.19
C ASN A 506 12.47 26.91 -5.64
N GLY A 507 12.53 27.52 -6.83
CA GLY A 507 11.82 28.79 -7.06
C GLY A 507 11.02 29.02 -8.35
N ALA A 508 11.18 28.25 -9.43
CA ALA A 508 10.44 28.55 -10.67
C ALA A 508 10.17 27.33 -11.55
N LEU A 509 8.90 27.15 -11.89
CA LEU A 509 8.48 26.40 -13.08
C LEU A 509 9.24 26.94 -14.30
N PRO A 510 9.74 26.10 -15.22
CA PRO A 510 9.96 26.51 -16.59
C PRO A 510 8.58 26.88 -17.16
N GLY A 511 8.27 28.17 -17.20
CA GLY A 511 6.96 28.66 -17.68
C GLY A 511 6.49 30.01 -17.12
N THR A 512 7.18 30.63 -16.16
CA THR A 512 6.76 31.95 -15.62
C THR A 512 7.84 33.02 -15.58
N ALA A 513 8.93 32.89 -16.35
CA ALA A 513 9.91 33.96 -16.52
C ALA A 513 10.39 34.01 -17.97
N ASP A 514 10.22 35.16 -18.61
CA ASP A 514 10.88 35.50 -19.87
C ASP A 514 12.41 35.40 -19.66
N GLY A 515 12.99 34.33 -20.19
CA GLY A 515 14.39 33.99 -19.98
C GLY A 515 14.64 32.50 -20.17
N ALA A 516 14.54 32.03 -21.41
CA ALA A 516 14.82 30.66 -21.78
C ALA A 516 16.30 30.31 -21.52
N ALA A 517 16.57 29.49 -20.52
CA ALA A 517 17.69 28.56 -20.63
C ALA A 517 17.17 27.36 -21.44
N PRO A 518 17.81 26.99 -22.57
CA PRO A 518 17.39 25.82 -23.33
C PRO A 518 17.63 24.58 -22.46
N VAL A 519 16.55 23.99 -21.94
CA VAL A 519 16.60 22.64 -21.40
C VAL A 519 16.62 21.73 -22.62
N SER A 520 17.82 21.35 -23.04
CA SER A 520 18.08 20.64 -24.30
C SER A 520 17.59 19.19 -24.32
N ASP A 521 16.99 18.70 -23.23
CA ASP A 521 16.39 17.38 -23.14
C ASP A 521 15.24 17.33 -22.11
N TYR A 522 14.05 17.10 -22.64
CA TYR A 522 12.76 17.06 -21.95
C TYR A 522 12.63 15.79 -21.09
N GLY A 523 13.39 15.75 -19.99
CA GLY A 523 13.41 14.61 -19.05
C GLY A 523 14.66 14.54 -18.18
N ALA A 524 15.73 15.23 -18.59
CA ALA A 524 17.02 15.25 -17.89
C ALA A 524 17.02 16.26 -16.72
N ASN A 525 16.07 16.11 -15.81
CA ASN A 525 15.90 16.97 -14.65
C ASN A 525 15.55 16.14 -13.41
N THR A 526 15.50 16.77 -12.25
CA THR A 526 15.25 16.09 -10.97
C THR A 526 13.84 15.51 -10.88
N ALA A 527 12.85 16.03 -11.58
CA ALA A 527 11.47 15.53 -11.53
C ALA A 527 11.30 14.23 -12.33
N VAL A 528 11.95 14.12 -13.49
CA VAL A 528 11.75 13.02 -14.45
C VAL A 528 12.88 11.99 -14.44
N ARG A 529 14.12 12.46 -14.22
CA ARG A 529 15.36 11.67 -14.08
C ARG A 529 15.66 10.69 -15.23
N ARG A 530 15.40 11.12 -16.47
CA ARG A 530 15.73 10.36 -17.68
C ARG A 530 16.83 11.08 -18.44
N PHE A 531 17.95 10.42 -18.68
CA PHE A 531 19.14 11.03 -19.25
C PHE A 531 19.61 10.26 -20.47
N ARG A 532 19.91 10.95 -21.57
CA ARG A 532 20.47 10.31 -22.77
C ARG A 532 21.93 9.91 -22.58
N ARG A 533 22.33 8.84 -23.27
CA ARG A 533 23.76 8.50 -23.43
C ARG A 533 24.50 9.67 -24.09
N GLY A 534 25.72 9.94 -23.63
CA GLY A 534 26.55 11.06 -24.09
C GLY A 534 26.30 12.38 -23.36
N MET A 535 25.28 12.47 -22.52
CA MET A 535 25.02 13.66 -21.71
C MET A 535 25.92 13.72 -20.48
N THR A 536 26.18 14.94 -19.96
CA THR A 536 26.74 15.11 -18.62
C THR A 536 25.62 15.18 -17.59
N LEU A 537 25.62 14.26 -16.62
CA LEU A 537 24.80 14.29 -15.43
C LEU A 537 25.48 15.17 -14.38
N GLU A 538 24.89 16.32 -14.06
CA GLU A 538 25.27 17.14 -12.92
C GLU A 538 24.40 16.78 -11.71
N TYR A 539 25.02 16.59 -10.55
CA TYR A 539 24.32 16.28 -9.31
C TYR A 539 24.77 17.19 -8.17
N ALA A 540 23.85 17.51 -7.26
CA ALA A 540 24.13 18.36 -6.11
C ALA A 540 23.27 17.98 -4.89
N TYR A 541 23.74 18.37 -3.70
CA TYR A 541 23.08 18.11 -2.42
C TYR A 541 23.63 19.07 -1.35
N TYR A 542 22.86 19.26 -0.28
CA TYR A 542 23.31 19.96 0.91
C TYR A 542 23.93 19.00 1.93
N ILE A 543 24.94 19.48 2.64
CA ILE A 543 25.61 18.84 3.77
C ILE A 543 25.32 19.68 5.00
N TYR A 544 24.70 19.06 5.99
CA TYR A 544 24.34 19.67 7.27
C TYR A 544 25.22 19.13 8.39
N ASN A 545 25.50 19.99 9.38
CA ASN A 545 26.26 19.65 10.60
C ASN A 545 27.67 19.10 10.33
N ALA A 546 28.35 19.57 9.28
CA ALA A 546 29.78 19.30 9.10
C ALA A 546 30.56 19.93 10.26
N ARG A 547 31.45 19.17 10.90
CA ARG A 547 32.30 19.69 11.98
C ARG A 547 33.40 20.55 11.39
N THR A 548 33.61 21.72 11.97
CA THR A 548 34.72 22.60 11.60
C THR A 548 35.92 22.41 12.53
N GLN A 549 37.12 22.59 11.99
CA GLN A 549 38.35 22.66 12.77
C GLN A 549 38.34 23.94 13.62
N LYS A 550 38.67 23.85 14.91
CA LYS A 550 38.60 24.98 15.85
C LYS A 550 39.48 26.20 15.47
N THR A 551 40.59 25.98 14.76
CA THR A 551 41.58 27.01 14.43
C THR A 551 41.28 27.74 13.12
N VAL A 552 40.86 26.99 12.09
CA VAL A 552 40.60 27.53 10.74
C VAL A 552 39.10 27.81 10.53
N ASN A 553 38.25 27.27 11.41
CA ASN A 553 36.78 27.26 11.31
C ASN A 553 36.28 26.76 9.95
N ARG A 554 36.95 25.74 9.39
CA ARG A 554 36.58 25.09 8.13
C ARG A 554 36.37 23.60 8.34
N PRO A 555 35.41 22.98 7.65
CA PRO A 555 35.22 21.53 7.69
C PRO A 555 36.34 20.83 6.91
N GLN A 556 36.55 19.54 7.20
CA GLN A 556 37.38 18.66 6.38
C GLN A 556 36.56 17.41 6.05
N LEU A 557 36.04 17.36 4.83
CA LEU A 557 35.17 16.28 4.38
C LEU A 557 35.83 15.49 3.24
N ALA A 558 35.55 14.20 3.18
CA ALA A 558 35.84 13.35 2.03
C ALA A 558 34.53 12.99 1.33
N THR A 559 34.43 13.31 0.03
CA THR A 559 33.25 13.06 -0.79
C THR A 559 33.54 12.01 -1.85
N GLN A 560 32.60 11.10 -2.10
CA GLN A 560 32.72 10.10 -3.16
C GLN A 560 31.36 9.86 -3.83
N MET A 561 31.36 9.72 -5.15
CA MET A 561 30.17 9.28 -5.90
C MET A 561 30.37 7.85 -6.40
N ARG A 562 29.33 7.04 -6.33
CA ARG A 562 29.28 5.66 -6.82
C ARG A 562 28.03 5.46 -7.65
N LEU A 563 28.10 4.56 -8.62
CA LEU A 563 26.98 4.19 -9.47
C LEU A 563 26.68 2.70 -9.33
N PHE A 564 25.41 2.36 -9.19
CA PHE A 564 24.93 0.99 -9.10
C PHE A 564 23.91 0.70 -10.21
N ARG A 565 23.90 -0.54 -10.66
CA ARG A 565 22.88 -1.10 -11.56
C ARG A 565 22.59 -2.54 -11.13
N ASP A 566 21.33 -2.90 -11.03
CA ASP A 566 20.90 -4.25 -10.60
C ASP A 566 21.56 -4.70 -9.29
N GLY A 567 21.77 -3.76 -8.37
CA GLY A 567 22.41 -3.99 -7.07
C GLY A 567 23.95 -4.08 -7.11
N GLN A 568 24.57 -4.11 -8.29
CA GLN A 568 26.02 -4.18 -8.46
C GLN A 568 26.63 -2.78 -8.66
N GLN A 569 27.78 -2.53 -8.04
CA GLN A 569 28.52 -1.29 -8.25
C GLN A 569 29.22 -1.32 -9.62
N VAL A 570 28.76 -0.49 -10.54
CA VAL A 570 29.30 -0.42 -11.91
C VAL A 570 30.35 0.68 -12.09
N TYR A 571 30.37 1.67 -11.19
CA TYR A 571 31.36 2.73 -11.19
C TYR A 571 31.60 3.28 -9.78
N ALA A 572 32.84 3.63 -9.47
CA ALA A 572 33.20 4.35 -8.27
C ALA A 572 34.14 5.50 -8.64
N GLY A 573 33.71 6.73 -8.39
CA GLY A 573 34.54 7.91 -8.57
C GLY A 573 35.65 8.00 -7.52
N PRO A 574 36.69 8.82 -7.76
CA PRO A 574 37.73 9.08 -6.78
C PRO A 574 37.16 9.75 -5.53
N VAL A 575 37.76 9.46 -4.38
CA VAL A 575 37.48 10.19 -3.13
C VAL A 575 38.11 11.58 -3.24
N ARG A 576 37.33 12.63 -3.01
CA ARG A 576 37.76 14.03 -3.11
C ARG A 576 37.66 14.73 -1.76
N SER A 577 38.72 15.40 -1.36
CA SER A 577 38.71 16.32 -0.22
C SER A 577 37.82 17.53 -0.51
N PHE A 578 37.05 17.96 0.49
CA PHE A 578 36.12 19.07 0.40
C PHE A 578 36.08 19.84 1.74
N ASP A 579 36.48 21.09 1.71
CA ASP A 579 36.59 22.00 2.87
C ASP A 579 35.50 23.09 2.88
N GLY A 580 34.45 22.90 2.07
CA GLY A 580 33.41 23.91 1.81
C GLY A 580 33.74 24.88 0.67
N GLY A 581 35.00 24.95 0.23
CA GLY A 581 35.46 25.88 -0.81
C GLY A 581 35.15 27.34 -0.47
N GLY A 582 34.69 28.12 -1.46
CA GLY A 582 34.35 29.55 -1.28
C GLY A 582 33.02 29.83 -0.56
N GLN A 583 32.35 28.83 0.00
CA GLN A 583 31.03 29.00 0.62
C GLN A 583 31.13 29.72 1.97
N THR A 584 30.19 30.62 2.23
CA THR A 584 30.15 31.47 3.44
C THR A 584 29.28 30.89 4.55
N ASP A 585 28.18 30.18 4.21
CA ASP A 585 27.37 29.46 5.20
C ASP A 585 27.97 28.07 5.46
N LEU A 586 28.70 27.95 6.57
CA LEU A 586 29.32 26.68 6.98
C LEU A 586 28.35 25.75 7.74
N LYS A 587 27.15 26.21 8.08
CA LYS A 587 26.11 25.35 8.68
C LYS A 587 25.40 24.51 7.63
N GLN A 588 25.41 24.98 6.37
CA GLN A 588 24.80 24.32 5.22
C GLN A 588 25.72 24.46 4.00
N LEU A 589 26.48 23.41 3.71
CA LEU A 589 27.40 23.37 2.58
C LEU A 589 26.73 22.72 1.37
N ILE A 590 27.02 23.20 0.17
CA ILE A 590 26.62 22.58 -1.09
C ILE A 590 27.75 21.68 -1.58
N GLY A 591 27.47 20.39 -1.71
CA GLY A 591 28.30 19.40 -2.39
C GLY A 591 27.72 19.03 -3.75
N GLY A 592 28.55 18.47 -4.64
CA GLY A 592 28.09 18.05 -5.96
C GLY A 592 29.22 17.65 -6.89
N GLY A 593 28.85 17.26 -8.11
CA GLY A 593 29.79 16.84 -9.13
C GLY A 593 29.14 16.66 -10.49
N ARG A 594 29.95 16.22 -11.46
CA ARG A 594 29.54 15.92 -12.83
C ARG A 594 30.00 14.52 -13.21
N LEU A 595 29.15 13.79 -13.91
CA LEU A 595 29.43 12.47 -14.47
C LEU A 595 29.09 12.49 -15.95
N GLN A 596 30.07 12.21 -16.80
CA GLN A 596 29.81 11.99 -18.22
C GLN A 596 29.17 10.61 -18.40
N LEU A 597 27.95 10.56 -18.93
CA LEU A 597 27.25 9.31 -19.22
C LEU A 597 27.81 8.70 -20.51
N GLY A 598 28.98 8.06 -20.42
CA GLY A 598 29.72 7.53 -21.55
C GLY A 598 29.00 6.40 -22.30
N LYS A 599 29.56 6.01 -23.46
CA LYS A 599 29.00 4.93 -24.30
C LYS A 599 29.04 3.56 -23.62
N GLU A 600 29.90 3.34 -22.62
CA GLU A 600 30.01 2.06 -21.91
C GLU A 600 28.83 1.81 -20.96
N LEU A 601 28.16 2.88 -20.51
CA LEU A 601 26.92 2.75 -19.74
C LEU A 601 25.79 2.34 -20.69
N GLN A 602 25.21 1.17 -20.44
CA GLN A 602 24.07 0.68 -21.21
C GLN A 602 22.79 1.39 -20.76
N PRO A 603 21.77 1.49 -21.63
CA PRO A 603 20.45 1.95 -21.23
C PRO A 603 19.85 1.11 -20.09
N GLY A 604 19.11 1.74 -19.19
CA GLY A 604 18.47 1.09 -18.04
C GLY A 604 18.47 1.96 -16.78
N GLU A 605 18.01 1.37 -15.68
CA GLU A 605 17.92 2.02 -14.36
C GLU A 605 19.26 1.98 -13.62
N TYR A 606 19.61 3.10 -13.00
CA TYR A 606 20.83 3.27 -12.21
C TYR A 606 20.53 3.97 -10.88
N ILE A 607 21.40 3.75 -9.89
CA ILE A 607 21.39 4.49 -8.63
C ILE A 607 22.72 5.23 -8.49
N LEU A 608 22.67 6.56 -8.45
CA LEU A 608 23.79 7.41 -8.05
C LEU A 608 23.79 7.52 -6.53
N GLN A 609 24.85 7.08 -5.87
CA GLN A 609 25.08 7.24 -4.44
C GLN A 609 26.17 8.29 -4.20
N VAL A 610 25.90 9.23 -3.30
CA VAL A 610 26.89 10.16 -2.76
C VAL A 610 27.22 9.77 -1.33
N LEU A 611 28.51 9.69 -1.02
CA LEU A 611 29.03 9.43 0.32
C LEU A 611 29.80 10.66 0.78
N VAL A 612 29.57 11.06 2.03
CA VAL A 612 30.31 12.14 2.69
C VAL A 612 30.81 11.62 4.03
N THR A 613 32.12 11.73 4.24
CA THR A 613 32.80 11.40 5.49
C THR A 613 33.37 12.68 6.09
N ASP A 614 33.07 12.92 7.35
CA ASP A 614 33.67 14.02 8.12
C ASP A 614 34.95 13.54 8.79
N GLU A 615 36.10 14.09 8.40
CA GLU A 615 37.40 13.68 8.91
C GLU A 615 37.65 14.12 10.36
N HIS A 616 36.85 15.06 10.87
CA HIS A 616 36.88 15.52 12.26
C HIS A 616 35.86 14.80 13.16
N ALA A 617 35.00 13.95 12.58
CA ALA A 617 34.07 13.11 13.32
C ALA A 617 34.68 11.73 13.63
N SER A 618 34.26 11.13 14.73
CA SER A 618 34.62 9.76 15.12
C SER A 618 33.36 8.93 15.43
N GLY A 619 33.46 7.61 15.29
CA GLY A 619 32.36 6.68 15.53
C GLY A 619 31.38 6.52 14.36
N ARG A 620 30.20 5.92 14.64
CA ARG A 620 29.23 5.50 13.61
C ARG A 620 28.60 6.63 12.79
N ASN A 621 28.69 7.88 13.26
CA ASN A 621 28.09 9.05 12.58
C ASN A 621 29.10 9.84 11.74
N ARG A 622 30.31 9.29 11.54
CA ARG A 622 31.37 9.93 10.74
C ARG A 622 31.04 9.99 9.25
N THR A 623 30.36 8.98 8.74
CA THR A 623 30.04 8.85 7.31
C THR A 623 28.54 8.78 7.13
N THR A 624 28.04 9.50 6.13
CA THR A 624 26.63 9.49 5.71
C THR A 624 26.54 9.36 4.20
N SER A 625 25.37 8.92 3.71
CA SER A 625 25.14 8.77 2.28
C SER A 625 23.72 9.09 1.88
N GLN A 626 23.56 9.58 0.66
CA GLN A 626 22.28 9.75 -0.01
C GLN A 626 22.37 9.25 -1.44
N TRP A 627 21.23 9.06 -2.08
CA TRP A 627 21.18 8.53 -3.44
C TRP A 627 20.05 9.14 -4.25
N ALA A 628 20.17 9.04 -5.57
CA ALA A 628 19.11 9.28 -6.53
C ALA A 628 19.14 8.16 -7.59
N ASP A 629 17.99 7.56 -7.83
CA ASP A 629 17.71 6.72 -8.99
C ASP A 629 17.59 7.56 -10.26
N PHE A 630 17.96 7.01 -11.41
CA PHE A 630 17.74 7.62 -12.72
C PHE A 630 17.80 6.58 -13.84
N GLU A 631 17.16 6.88 -14.96
CA GLU A 631 17.16 6.04 -16.16
C GLU A 631 18.12 6.62 -17.20
N ILE A 632 18.99 5.76 -17.77
CA ILE A 632 19.72 6.09 -18.99
C ILE A 632 18.90 5.61 -20.19
N VAL A 633 18.52 6.55 -21.05
CA VAL A 633 17.80 6.29 -22.31
C VAL A 633 18.73 6.36 -23.51
N LYS A 634 18.30 5.76 -24.63
CA LYS A 634 19.09 5.69 -25.87
C LYS A 634 19.36 7.04 -26.49
#